data_AF-A0A2D5IUH6-F1
#
_entry.id   AF-A0A2D5IUH6-F1
#
_cell.length_a   1.000
_cell.length_b   1.000
_cell.length_c   1.000
_cell.angle_alpha   90.00
_cell.angle_beta   90.00
_cell.angle_gamma   90.00
#
_symmetry.space_group_name_H-M   'P 1'
#
loop_
_entity.id
_entity.type
_entity.pdbx_description
1 polymer ?
#
loop_
_entity_poly.entity_id
_entity_poly.type
_entity_poly.pdbx_seq_one_letter_code
_entity_poly.pdbx_strand_id
1 'polypeptide(L)'
;MILSRKKGRTAQSAPPTPPMEDDMHTQPASSSSDALLAGLAEQIATFLFDEQDRPIRLDAPEGTARDLIEVVERLRKAHYKLIREGETQAIGEGQLELKRRGEMRSVGKRFDATVGKVIRTLIACGDDGNRATENAVSTFATVISAAADIRATITDVTQRVHASEESVKRASDRADEALTITREVSTAANEIVKLVDLIEEIAFKTNMLAINASIEAARAGPAGRGFAVVAQEVKSLSKNTSEAAHRVKQTALEMSRAADNMTVAVETNKSANSEVSKLATGVVEAIDAQVKSTERINECAEATNAEMQKVQAGILSIQEQARRLTEETSEFVRHISAEPGVTDDTVIFGQSAPLTGSLGVFGSNVRSGIELAFAEAVAAGGIHGRKPVLRSMDDGYDPDRALENVRALVRGGEVFALAGAVGTPTSKLSERIARGGQVPFIGPATGTGFLRGPERKHVLNIRASYADEAEALVNHFARKGSLERCALFFQADAYGLSVREALTAALVRHSKSIEILAPYERTTGDVSEAIRIISDAAPSIVFMAGTPTPTADFVRGVRGAGVTADFATISFVNGGEFAKYVGRDGAGVVVSQVVPIPTDQRSDLVRAYRNAISRFEPAAKPDFAHLEGYVIGMTACKVLTAAGANPTRETFLASVFSRPTRLSMGELTLEYGPGRNAGTSTVYMSQLGADGTFSPLSGAVRAVA
;
A
#
# COMPACT_ATOMS: atom_id res chain seq x y z
N MET A 1 68.68 -10.99 -8.90
CA MET A 1 68.24 -10.23 -10.10
C MET A 1 67.68 -8.90 -9.60
N ILE A 2 68.44 -7.80 -9.55
CA ILE A 2 68.92 -6.96 -10.67
C ILE A 2 67.70 -6.58 -11.54
N LEU A 3 67.13 -5.38 -11.41
CA LEU A 3 67.66 -4.16 -12.03
C LEU A 3 67.33 -2.88 -11.26
N SER A 4 68.25 -1.92 -11.39
CA SER A 4 68.32 -0.60 -10.76
C SER A 4 68.35 0.47 -11.86
N ARG A 5 68.09 1.73 -11.46
CA ARG A 5 68.42 3.03 -12.10
C ARG A 5 67.34 3.61 -13.05
N LYS A 6 67.04 4.92 -13.09
CA LYS A 6 67.72 6.12 -12.53
C LYS A 6 66.82 7.37 -12.62
N LYS A 7 66.89 8.21 -11.57
CA LYS A 7 67.09 9.68 -11.49
C LYS A 7 66.20 10.69 -12.26
N GLY A 8 65.73 11.70 -11.51
CA GLY A 8 65.63 13.09 -11.97
C GLY A 8 64.89 14.02 -10.99
N ARG A 9 65.62 14.77 -10.13
CA ARG A 9 65.11 15.86 -9.27
C ARG A 9 65.03 17.16 -10.08
N THR A 10 63.97 17.94 -9.90
CA THR A 10 63.98 19.41 -9.92
C THR A 10 62.94 19.95 -8.93
N ALA A 11 63.20 21.14 -8.42
CA ALA A 11 62.74 21.68 -7.14
C ALA A 11 61.51 22.60 -7.24
N GLN A 12 61.08 23.04 -6.05
CA GLN A 12 60.34 24.28 -5.72
C GLN A 12 58.80 24.24 -5.73
N SER A 13 58.25 24.34 -4.51
CA SER A 13 57.40 25.44 -4.01
C SER A 13 56.28 24.88 -3.11
N ALA A 14 56.25 25.34 -1.86
CA ALA A 14 55.09 25.21 -0.99
C ALA A 14 54.06 26.27 -1.42
N PRO A 15 52.76 25.91 -1.49
CA PRO A 15 51.74 26.76 -0.86
C PRO A 15 50.51 25.93 -0.39
N PRO A 16 49.46 26.57 0.14
CA PRO A 16 49.36 27.24 1.43
C PRO A 16 48.41 26.47 2.38
N THR A 17 48.39 26.83 3.65
CA THR A 17 47.31 26.49 4.59
C THR A 17 45.96 27.00 4.07
N PRO A 18 44.90 26.17 3.97
CA PRO A 18 43.55 26.66 3.75
C PRO A 18 42.92 27.13 5.09
N PRO A 19 41.95 28.04 5.03
CA PRO A 19 41.43 28.75 6.20
C PRO A 19 40.55 27.85 7.06
N MET A 20 40.55 28.12 8.37
CA MET A 20 39.46 27.74 9.26
C MET A 20 38.24 28.59 8.88
N GLU A 21 37.31 28.00 8.11
CA GLU A 21 35.94 28.48 8.03
C GLU A 21 35.00 27.40 8.54
N ASP A 22 34.24 27.82 9.54
CA ASP A 22 32.95 27.36 10.02
C ASP A 22 32.20 26.40 9.06
N ASP A 23 32.21 25.10 9.39
CA ASP A 23 31.33 24.14 8.70
C ASP A 23 30.81 23.11 9.73
N MET A 24 29.86 23.58 10.53
CA MET A 24 29.00 22.73 11.36
C MET A 24 27.53 22.97 10.99
N HIS A 25 27.23 23.01 9.70
CA HIS A 25 25.89 22.72 9.23
C HIS A 25 25.73 21.20 9.12
N THR A 26 25.07 20.62 10.12
CA THR A 26 24.41 19.32 9.98
C THR A 26 23.49 19.37 8.77
N GLN A 27 23.90 18.75 7.66
CA GLN A 27 22.99 18.45 6.57
C GLN A 27 21.81 17.64 7.13
N PRO A 28 20.55 18.08 6.93
CA PRO A 28 19.42 17.24 7.29
C PRO A 28 19.45 15.98 6.43
N ALA A 29 19.06 14.84 7.01
CA ALA A 29 19.00 13.54 6.36
C ALA A 29 17.88 13.47 5.29
N SER A 30 17.92 14.31 4.25
CA SER A 30 16.89 14.44 3.23
C SER A 30 17.08 13.56 1.98
N SER A 31 18.03 12.63 1.93
CA SER A 31 18.47 12.07 0.62
C SER A 31 17.97 10.67 0.24
N SER A 32 16.98 10.07 0.93
CA SER A 32 16.41 8.79 0.46
C SER A 32 14.89 8.78 0.27
N SER A 33 14.14 9.47 1.12
CA SER A 33 12.68 9.56 1.02
C SER A 33 12.27 10.46 -0.14
N ASP A 34 12.90 11.63 -0.28
CA ASP A 34 12.56 12.60 -1.32
C ASP A 34 12.90 12.08 -2.73
N ALA A 35 14.00 11.35 -2.86
CA ALA A 35 14.36 10.68 -4.13
C ALA A 35 13.38 9.56 -4.51
N LEU A 36 12.89 8.80 -3.53
CA LEU A 36 11.84 7.78 -3.73
C LEU A 36 10.50 8.41 -4.14
N LEU A 37 10.16 9.56 -3.55
CA LEU A 37 8.94 10.30 -3.83
C LEU A 37 8.95 10.98 -5.19
N ALA A 38 10.07 11.63 -5.54
CA ALA A 38 10.28 12.21 -6.86
C ALA A 38 10.19 11.13 -7.96
N GLY A 39 10.83 9.97 -7.74
CA GLY A 39 10.75 8.84 -8.68
C GLY A 39 9.33 8.28 -8.85
N LEU A 40 8.53 8.25 -7.78
CA LEU A 40 7.13 7.81 -7.86
C LEU A 40 6.26 8.83 -8.59
N ALA A 41 6.42 10.13 -8.31
CA ALA A 41 5.69 11.20 -8.98
C ALA A 41 5.99 11.23 -10.50
N GLU A 42 7.25 11.05 -10.88
CA GLU A 42 7.69 11.01 -12.28
C GLU A 42 7.20 9.75 -13.01
N GLN A 43 7.25 8.58 -12.36
CA GLN A 43 6.68 7.35 -12.89
C GLN A 43 5.16 7.37 -12.98
N ILE A 44 4.46 8.21 -12.23
CA ILE A 44 2.99 8.32 -12.29
C ILE A 44 2.55 9.41 -13.27
N ALA A 45 3.29 10.52 -13.37
CA ALA A 45 3.05 11.58 -14.35
C ALA A 45 3.10 11.05 -15.81
N THR A 46 3.80 9.95 -16.05
CA THR A 46 3.83 9.26 -17.34
C THR A 46 2.54 8.49 -17.67
N PHE A 47 1.62 8.32 -16.72
CA PHE A 47 0.36 7.59 -16.90
C PHE A 47 -0.90 8.44 -16.69
N LEU A 48 -0.76 9.66 -16.18
CA LEU A 48 -1.86 10.61 -16.04
C LEU A 48 -1.84 11.53 -17.27
N PHE A 49 -2.87 11.45 -18.09
CA PHE A 49 -3.04 12.30 -19.26
C PHE A 49 -4.28 13.18 -19.07
N ASP A 50 -4.19 14.45 -19.44
CA ASP A 50 -5.35 15.34 -19.46
C ASP A 50 -6.28 15.05 -20.66
N GLU A 51 -7.37 15.80 -20.79
CA GLU A 51 -8.36 15.65 -21.87
C GLU A 51 -7.79 15.87 -23.29
N GLN A 52 -6.54 16.33 -23.42
CA GLN A 52 -5.84 16.50 -24.68
C GLN A 52 -4.65 15.52 -24.84
N ASP A 53 -4.63 14.44 -24.06
CA ASP A 53 -3.59 13.40 -24.09
C ASP A 53 -2.19 13.95 -23.72
N ARG A 54 -2.13 14.96 -22.83
CA ARG A 54 -0.87 15.53 -22.34
C ARG A 54 -0.55 15.02 -20.93
N PRO A 55 0.71 14.67 -20.63
CA PRO A 55 1.12 14.25 -19.30
C PRO A 55 0.77 15.29 -18.22
N ILE A 56 0.04 14.89 -17.19
CA ILE A 56 -0.26 15.72 -16.02
C ILE A 56 0.97 15.73 -15.14
N ARG A 57 1.62 16.89 -15.03
CA ARG A 57 2.78 17.08 -14.15
C ARG A 57 2.31 17.19 -12.70
N LEU A 58 2.77 16.26 -11.86
CA LEU A 58 2.61 16.34 -10.41
C LEU A 58 3.89 16.95 -9.84
N ASP A 59 3.83 18.21 -9.41
CA ASP A 59 4.94 18.81 -8.68
C ASP A 59 5.05 18.13 -7.31
N ALA A 60 6.20 17.53 -7.00
CA ALA A 60 6.47 16.96 -5.70
C ALA A 60 6.65 18.10 -4.68
N PRO A 61 5.82 18.21 -3.63
CA PRO A 61 6.03 19.20 -2.59
C PRO A 61 7.24 18.79 -1.74
N GLU A 62 8.04 19.78 -1.35
CA GLU A 62 9.13 19.57 -0.40
C GLU A 62 8.58 19.22 0.99
N GLY A 63 8.81 17.97 1.41
CA GLY A 63 8.88 17.56 2.82
C GLY A 63 7.57 17.51 3.62
N THR A 64 6.96 16.32 3.71
CA THR A 64 6.49 15.62 4.94
C THR A 64 5.56 14.45 4.58
N ALA A 65 5.31 13.53 5.53
CA ALA A 65 4.33 12.44 5.39
C ALA A 65 2.90 12.92 5.03
N ARG A 66 2.57 14.18 5.34
CA ARG A 66 1.29 14.84 4.99
C ARG A 66 1.13 15.02 3.47
N ASP A 67 2.22 15.35 2.79
CA ASP A 67 2.23 15.57 1.33
C ASP A 67 2.07 14.24 0.57
N LEU A 68 2.54 13.15 1.16
CA LEU A 68 2.36 11.79 0.66
C LEU A 68 0.88 11.37 0.66
N ILE A 69 0.15 11.70 1.72
CA ILE A 69 -1.31 11.48 1.82
C ILE A 69 -2.04 12.34 0.78
N GLU A 70 -1.63 13.59 0.58
CA GLU A 70 -2.27 14.47 -0.41
C GLU A 70 -2.03 14.01 -1.86
N VAL A 71 -0.81 13.56 -2.19
CA VAL A 71 -0.51 12.97 -3.50
C VAL A 71 -1.35 11.71 -3.72
N VAL A 72 -1.44 10.81 -2.73
CA VAL A 72 -2.28 9.60 -2.81
C VAL A 72 -3.78 9.94 -2.97
N GLU A 73 -4.28 10.94 -2.24
CA GLU A 73 -5.67 11.41 -2.38
C GLU A 73 -5.95 12.07 -3.73
N ARG A 74 -5.01 12.83 -4.29
CA ARG A 74 -5.13 13.38 -5.65
C ARG A 74 -5.14 12.29 -6.70
N LEU A 75 -4.33 11.24 -6.52
CA LEU A 75 -4.34 10.06 -7.38
C LEU A 75 -5.66 9.31 -7.32
N ARG A 76 -6.21 9.13 -6.11
CA ARG A 76 -7.55 8.56 -5.90
C ARG A 76 -8.62 9.35 -6.63
N LYS A 77 -8.62 10.68 -6.50
CA LYS A 77 -9.60 11.57 -7.16
C LYS A 77 -9.48 11.54 -8.68
N ALA A 78 -8.24 11.57 -9.21
CA ALA A 78 -8.01 11.44 -10.65
C ALA A 78 -8.48 10.07 -11.19
N HIS A 79 -8.28 8.99 -10.43
CA HIS A 79 -8.76 7.65 -10.78
C HIS A 79 -10.30 7.53 -10.80
N TYR A 80 -10.97 8.02 -9.75
CA TYR A 80 -12.45 8.06 -9.74
C TYR A 80 -13.00 8.93 -10.87
N LYS A 81 -12.32 10.01 -11.22
CA LYS A 81 -12.68 10.87 -12.34
C LYS A 81 -12.55 10.14 -13.68
N LEU A 82 -11.46 9.39 -13.92
CA LEU A 82 -11.26 8.57 -15.13
C LEU A 82 -12.27 7.42 -15.28
N ILE A 83 -12.65 6.76 -14.18
CA ILE A 83 -13.72 5.73 -14.20
C ILE A 83 -15.07 6.37 -14.56
N ARG A 84 -15.34 7.56 -14.03
CA ARG A 84 -16.60 8.28 -14.25
C ARG A 84 -16.67 8.95 -15.62
N GLU A 85 -15.56 9.44 -16.16
CA GLU A 85 -15.52 10.12 -17.48
C GLU A 85 -15.32 9.15 -18.65
N GLY A 86 -14.93 7.90 -18.39
CA GLY A 86 -15.08 6.77 -19.31
C GLY A 86 -16.54 6.48 -19.70
N GLU A 87 -17.51 7.17 -19.08
CA GLU A 87 -18.92 7.23 -19.49
C GLU A 87 -19.11 7.92 -20.86
N THR A 88 -18.10 8.63 -21.39
CA THR A 88 -18.20 9.40 -22.64
C THR A 88 -17.21 8.94 -23.71
N GLN A 89 -17.75 8.25 -24.73
CA GLN A 89 -17.19 8.01 -26.08
C GLN A 89 -15.91 7.16 -26.23
N ALA A 90 -16.08 5.90 -26.66
CA ALA A 90 -15.66 5.40 -27.98
C ALA A 90 -15.68 3.86 -28.01
N ILE A 91 -16.54 3.32 -28.87
CA ILE A 91 -16.54 1.91 -29.28
C ILE A 91 -15.32 1.73 -30.19
N GLY A 92 -14.24 1.10 -29.71
CA GLY A 92 -13.01 1.01 -30.51
C GLY A 92 -11.96 0.00 -30.10
N GLU A 93 -11.48 -0.01 -28.85
CA GLU A 93 -10.15 -0.60 -28.59
C GLU A 93 -10.07 -1.48 -27.34
N GLY A 94 -10.69 -2.67 -27.37
CA GLY A 94 -10.60 -3.62 -26.26
C GLY A 94 -9.19 -4.13 -25.94
N GLN A 95 -8.24 -3.99 -26.87
CA GLN A 95 -6.83 -4.22 -26.60
C GLN A 95 -6.18 -3.08 -25.81
N LEU A 96 -6.56 -1.82 -26.08
CA LEU A 96 -6.08 -0.67 -25.33
C LEU A 96 -6.61 -0.71 -23.90
N GLU A 97 -7.87 -1.09 -23.70
CA GLU A 97 -8.47 -1.19 -22.38
C GLU A 97 -7.85 -2.32 -21.54
N LEU A 98 -7.58 -3.49 -22.12
CA LEU A 98 -6.81 -4.54 -21.45
C LEU A 98 -5.38 -4.11 -21.13
N LYS A 99 -4.70 -3.44 -22.05
CA LYS A 99 -3.34 -2.95 -21.84
C LYS A 99 -3.33 -1.94 -20.70
N ARG A 100 -4.26 -0.97 -20.68
CA ARG A 100 -4.47 -0.03 -19.58
C ARG A 100 -4.74 -0.76 -18.26
N ARG A 101 -5.58 -1.81 -18.24
CA ARG A 101 -5.86 -2.58 -17.02
C ARG A 101 -4.66 -3.40 -16.53
N GLY A 102 -3.91 -4.04 -17.43
CA GLY A 102 -2.70 -4.78 -17.10
C GLY A 102 -1.61 -3.86 -16.55
N GLU A 103 -1.43 -2.70 -17.18
CA GLU A 103 -0.54 -1.63 -16.70
C GLU A 103 -1.01 -1.09 -15.35
N MET A 104 -2.31 -0.89 -15.15
CA MET A 104 -2.88 -0.43 -13.88
C MET A 104 -2.63 -1.42 -12.74
N ARG A 105 -2.74 -2.73 -12.97
CA ARG A 105 -2.36 -3.73 -11.96
C ARG A 105 -0.86 -3.68 -11.64
N SER A 106 -0.02 -3.46 -12.65
CA SER A 106 1.42 -3.31 -12.46
C SER A 106 1.74 -2.05 -11.64
N VAL A 107 1.06 -0.94 -11.92
CA VAL A 107 1.12 0.29 -11.11
C VAL A 107 0.67 0.00 -9.68
N GLY A 108 -0.45 -0.70 -9.49
CA GLY A 108 -0.92 -1.12 -8.17
C GLY A 108 0.09 -1.90 -7.34
N LYS A 109 0.74 -2.90 -7.94
CA LYS A 109 1.80 -3.68 -7.27
C LYS A 109 3.01 -2.83 -6.91
N ARG A 110 3.43 -1.92 -7.79
CA ARG A 110 4.56 -1.00 -7.52
C ARG A 110 4.20 0.03 -6.45
N PHE A 111 2.95 0.50 -6.45
CA PHE A 111 2.41 1.39 -5.45
C PHE A 111 2.41 0.73 -4.06
N ASP A 112 1.87 -0.48 -3.94
CA ASP A 112 1.87 -1.27 -2.70
C ASP A 112 3.29 -1.50 -2.16
N ALA A 113 4.22 -1.90 -3.03
CA ALA A 113 5.61 -2.12 -2.64
C ALA A 113 6.31 -0.84 -2.14
N THR A 114 6.07 0.28 -2.82
CA THR A 114 6.68 1.59 -2.48
C THR A 114 6.08 2.14 -1.18
N VAL A 115 4.76 2.18 -1.07
CA VAL A 115 4.07 2.66 0.15
C VAL A 115 4.40 1.76 1.33
N GLY A 116 4.45 0.45 1.14
CA GLY A 116 4.91 -0.49 2.17
C GLY A 116 6.35 -0.24 2.64
N LYS A 117 7.24 0.21 1.74
CA LYS A 117 8.61 0.62 2.12
C LYS A 117 8.59 1.91 2.95
N VAL A 118 7.81 2.91 2.54
CA VAL A 118 7.65 4.17 3.28
C VAL A 118 7.09 3.94 4.68
N ILE A 119 6.05 3.13 4.82
CA ILE A 119 5.44 2.80 6.12
C ILE A 119 6.46 2.15 7.05
N ARG A 120 7.24 1.17 6.56
CA ARG A 120 8.30 0.54 7.36
C ARG A 120 9.35 1.55 7.84
N THR A 121 9.75 2.48 6.98
CA THR A 121 10.68 3.55 7.35
C THR A 121 10.09 4.50 8.39
N LEU A 122 8.81 4.88 8.27
CA LEU A 122 8.14 5.74 9.24
C LEU A 122 8.00 5.10 10.61
N ILE A 123 7.66 3.81 10.66
CA ILE A 123 7.58 3.06 11.92
C ILE A 123 8.97 2.99 12.58
N ALA A 124 10.01 2.63 11.83
CA ALA A 124 11.37 2.57 12.34
C ALA A 124 11.87 3.94 12.85
N CYS A 125 11.58 5.02 12.12
CA CYS A 125 11.91 6.38 12.55
C CYS A 125 11.15 6.79 13.82
N GLY A 126 9.89 6.37 13.95
CA GLY A 126 9.10 6.59 15.17
C GLY A 126 9.69 5.87 16.39
N ASP A 127 10.14 4.62 16.23
CA ASP A 127 10.77 3.86 17.31
C ASP A 127 12.12 4.48 17.72
N ASP A 128 12.92 4.91 16.75
CA ASP A 128 14.18 5.62 17.00
C ASP A 128 13.93 6.95 17.74
N GLY A 129 12.90 7.71 17.32
CA GLY A 129 12.49 8.95 17.98
C GLY A 129 12.02 8.73 19.42
N ASN A 130 11.25 7.67 19.68
CA ASN A 130 10.81 7.33 21.04
C ASN A 130 12.01 7.04 21.94
N ARG A 131 12.95 6.20 21.48
CA ARG A 131 14.17 5.89 22.23
C ARG A 131 15.03 7.13 22.50
N ALA A 132 15.16 8.03 21.52
CA ALA A 132 15.86 9.29 21.70
C ALA A 132 15.18 10.17 22.76
N THR A 133 13.84 10.23 22.75
CA THR A 133 13.03 10.99 23.70
C THR A 133 13.16 10.42 25.13
N GLU A 134 13.08 9.10 25.29
CA GLU A 134 13.28 8.43 26.58
C GLU A 134 14.67 8.71 27.16
N ASN A 135 15.71 8.63 26.34
CA ASN A 135 17.07 8.96 26.74
C ASN A 135 17.22 10.43 27.15
N ALA A 136 16.57 11.35 26.42
CA ALA A 136 16.59 12.77 26.75
C ALA A 136 15.89 13.05 28.09
N VAL A 137 14.70 12.48 28.32
CA VAL A 137 13.95 12.59 29.59
C VAL A 137 14.80 12.08 30.77
N SER A 138 15.45 10.93 30.61
CA SER A 138 16.37 10.37 31.61
C SER A 138 17.57 11.29 31.89
N THR A 139 18.14 11.89 30.83
CA THR A 139 19.24 12.86 30.95
C THR A 139 18.80 14.10 31.73
N PHE A 140 17.59 14.61 31.48
CA PHE A 140 17.06 15.76 32.23
C PHE A 140 16.80 15.46 33.70
N ALA A 141 16.30 14.27 34.02
CA ALA A 141 16.18 13.84 35.42
C ALA A 141 17.54 13.89 36.14
N THR A 142 18.62 13.51 35.45
CA THR A 142 19.99 13.60 35.98
C THR A 142 20.44 15.05 36.16
N VAL A 143 20.15 15.94 35.20
CA VAL A 143 20.48 17.37 35.28
C VAL A 143 19.74 18.05 36.45
N ILE A 144 18.46 17.74 36.64
CA ILE A 144 17.65 18.27 37.76
C ILE A 144 18.23 17.81 39.11
N SER A 145 18.66 16.55 39.20
CA SER A 145 19.35 16.04 40.40
C SER A 145 20.66 16.78 40.66
N ALA A 146 21.50 16.97 39.63
CA ALA A 146 22.75 17.71 39.77
C ALA A 146 22.52 19.17 40.18
N ALA A 147 21.46 19.82 39.65
CA ALA A 147 21.05 21.15 40.07
C ALA A 147 20.60 21.18 41.54
N ALA A 148 19.96 20.12 42.04
CA ALA A 148 19.61 20.00 43.46
C ALA A 148 20.86 19.87 44.35
N ASP A 149 21.85 19.10 43.94
CA ASP A 149 23.13 18.97 44.65
C ASP A 149 23.92 20.29 44.69
N ILE A 150 23.88 21.07 43.60
CA ILE A 150 24.47 22.41 43.57
C ILE A 150 23.77 23.34 44.57
N ARG A 151 22.43 23.32 44.66
CA ARG A 151 21.69 24.12 45.67
C ARG A 151 22.08 23.76 47.10
N ALA A 152 22.24 22.47 47.38
CA ALA A 152 22.71 22.02 48.69
C ALA A 152 24.14 22.51 48.98
N THR A 153 25.03 22.44 47.99
CA THR A 153 26.41 22.92 48.10
C THR A 153 26.48 24.42 48.31
N ILE A 154 25.67 25.20 47.59
CA ILE A 154 25.56 26.66 47.78
C ILE A 154 25.20 26.98 49.23
N THR A 155 24.23 26.27 49.80
CA THR A 155 23.79 26.47 51.19
C THR A 155 24.93 26.23 52.18
N ASP A 156 25.72 25.16 52.00
CA ASP A 156 26.89 24.86 52.84
C ASP A 156 27.98 25.95 52.70
N VAL A 157 28.29 26.39 51.48
CA VAL A 157 29.28 27.44 51.25
C VAL A 157 28.83 28.76 51.88
N THR A 158 27.56 29.16 51.75
CA THR A 158 27.02 30.36 52.39
C THR A 158 27.20 30.30 53.91
N GLN A 159 26.90 29.15 54.54
CA GLN A 159 27.08 28.97 55.98
C GLN A 159 28.55 29.08 56.40
N ARG A 160 29.47 28.50 55.61
CA ARG A 160 30.92 28.59 55.85
C ARG A 160 31.46 30.02 55.69
N VAL A 161 30.96 30.77 54.72
CA VAL A 161 31.34 32.18 54.52
C VAL A 161 30.93 33.02 55.74
N HIS A 162 29.70 32.86 56.23
CA HIS A 162 29.26 33.55 57.46
C HIS A 162 30.11 33.19 58.68
N ALA A 163 30.46 31.91 58.86
CA ALA A 163 31.35 31.50 59.95
C ALA A 163 32.77 32.10 59.81
N SER A 164 33.25 32.31 58.58
CA SER A 164 34.51 32.98 58.29
C SER A 164 34.45 34.47 58.65
N GLU A 165 33.39 35.18 58.26
CA GLU A 165 33.16 36.59 58.61
C GLU A 165 33.14 36.80 60.13
N GLU A 166 32.44 35.94 60.87
CA GLU A 166 32.41 35.98 62.34
C GLU A 166 33.79 35.75 62.95
N SER A 167 34.57 34.83 62.38
CA SER A 167 35.92 34.51 62.86
C SER A 167 36.91 35.65 62.57
N VAL A 168 36.82 36.28 61.39
CA VAL A 168 37.60 37.48 61.04
C VAL A 168 37.26 38.65 61.97
N LYS A 169 35.97 38.85 62.28
CA LYS A 169 35.54 39.87 63.24
C LYS A 169 36.17 39.66 64.61
N ARG A 170 36.08 38.45 65.16
CA ARG A 170 36.71 38.09 66.44
C ARG A 170 38.23 38.25 66.41
N ALA A 171 38.88 37.94 65.29
CA ALA A 171 40.32 38.12 65.13
C ALA A 171 40.71 39.61 65.09
N SER A 172 39.91 40.46 64.45
CA SER A 172 40.10 41.90 64.45
C SER A 172 39.93 42.51 65.85
N ASP A 173 38.90 42.09 66.59
CA ASP A 173 38.66 42.57 67.96
C ASP A 173 39.85 42.22 68.88
N ARG A 174 40.38 40.99 68.76
CA ARG A 174 41.59 40.56 69.50
C ARG A 174 42.85 41.31 69.10
N ALA A 175 42.99 41.64 67.81
CA ALA A 175 44.12 42.45 67.34
C ALA A 175 44.08 43.87 67.94
N ASP A 176 42.91 44.49 68.03
CA ASP A 176 42.75 45.81 68.65
C ASP A 176 43.03 45.77 70.18
N GLU A 177 42.64 44.70 70.87
CA GLU A 177 43.00 44.48 72.28
C GLU A 177 44.52 44.31 72.47
N ALA A 178 45.17 43.49 71.63
CA ALA A 178 46.62 43.27 71.68
C ALA A 178 47.41 44.56 71.42
N LEU A 179 46.94 45.43 70.52
CA LEU A 179 47.55 46.76 70.30
C LEU A 179 47.46 47.64 71.54
N THR A 180 46.35 47.57 72.28
CA THR A 180 46.17 48.33 73.52
C THR A 180 47.17 47.88 74.57
N ILE A 181 47.27 46.58 74.82
CA ILE A 181 48.23 46.00 75.77
C ILE A 181 49.68 46.32 75.37
N THR A 182 50.01 46.22 74.08
CA THR A 182 51.36 46.49 73.58
C THR A 182 51.77 47.95 73.80
N ARG A 183 50.84 48.90 73.62
CA ARG A 183 51.08 50.33 73.91
C ARG A 183 51.30 50.59 75.40
N GLU A 184 50.56 49.91 76.26
CA GLU A 184 50.76 49.98 77.72
C GLU A 184 52.15 49.46 78.10
N VAL A 185 52.58 48.32 77.53
CA VAL A 185 53.93 47.76 77.77
C VAL A 185 55.03 48.71 77.28
N SER A 186 54.90 49.30 76.09
CA SER A 186 55.87 50.28 75.58
C SER A 186 55.95 51.53 76.47
N THR A 187 54.80 52.00 76.97
CA THR A 187 54.74 53.13 77.91
C THR A 187 55.43 52.79 79.23
N ALA A 188 55.09 51.64 79.83
CA ALA A 188 55.69 51.17 81.07
C ALA A 188 57.21 50.94 80.95
N ALA A 189 57.67 50.36 79.84
CA ALA A 189 59.09 50.17 79.57
C ALA A 189 59.84 51.51 79.49
N ASN A 190 59.26 52.52 78.83
CA ASN A 190 59.83 53.86 78.78
C ASN A 190 59.87 54.57 80.14
N GLU A 191 58.88 54.34 81.00
CA GLU A 191 58.90 54.83 82.39
C GLU A 191 60.01 54.15 83.21
N ILE A 192 60.21 52.84 83.04
CA ILE A 192 61.32 52.12 83.69
C ILE A 192 62.66 52.72 83.26
N VAL A 193 62.88 52.99 81.97
CA VAL A 193 64.13 53.61 81.49
C VAL A 193 64.38 54.94 82.22
N LYS A 194 63.37 55.82 82.34
CA LYS A 194 63.48 57.10 83.06
C LYS A 194 63.82 56.92 84.54
N LEU A 195 63.20 55.96 85.23
CA LEU A 195 63.48 55.67 86.63
C LEU A 195 64.89 55.11 86.83
N VAL A 196 65.35 54.25 85.91
CA VAL A 196 66.67 53.64 85.97
C VAL A 196 67.77 54.68 85.70
N ASP A 197 67.56 55.63 84.79
CA ASP A 197 68.47 56.76 84.56
C ASP A 197 68.68 57.57 85.86
N LEU A 198 67.61 57.81 86.62
CA LEU A 198 67.68 58.47 87.92
C LEU A 198 68.47 57.62 88.95
N ILE A 199 68.27 56.30 88.99
CA ILE A 199 69.01 55.40 89.89
C ILE A 199 70.49 55.40 89.54
N GLU A 200 70.84 55.38 88.25
CA GLU A 200 72.22 55.46 87.77
C GLU A 200 72.87 56.79 88.19
N GLU A 201 72.15 57.90 88.07
CA GLU A 201 72.59 59.22 88.55
C GLU A 201 72.82 59.25 90.07
N ILE A 202 71.89 58.67 90.85
CA ILE A 202 72.01 58.56 92.31
C ILE A 202 73.21 57.68 92.69
N ALA A 203 73.38 56.52 92.04
CA ALA A 203 74.49 55.62 92.27
C ALA A 203 75.83 56.30 91.93
N PHE A 204 75.90 57.07 90.84
CA PHE A 204 77.08 57.85 90.46
C PHE A 204 77.41 58.92 91.51
N LYS A 205 76.42 59.70 91.96
CA LYS A 205 76.59 60.70 93.04
C LYS A 205 77.02 60.04 94.35
N THR A 206 76.44 58.89 94.70
CA THR A 206 76.77 58.13 95.91
C THR A 206 78.19 57.58 95.85
N ASN A 207 78.63 57.10 94.69
CA ASN A 207 80.01 56.68 94.43
C ASN A 207 80.99 57.86 94.59
N MET A 208 80.64 59.06 94.11
CA MET A 208 81.47 60.26 94.29
C MET A 208 81.55 60.71 95.75
N LEU A 209 80.44 60.65 96.50
CA LEU A 209 80.43 60.89 97.94
C LEU A 209 81.31 59.88 98.69
N ALA A 210 81.23 58.60 98.30
CA ALA A 210 82.05 57.53 98.88
C ALA A 210 83.54 57.73 98.57
N ILE A 211 83.89 58.18 97.36
CA ILE A 211 85.27 58.54 97.02
C ILE A 211 85.77 59.70 97.89
N ASN A 212 84.98 60.75 98.05
CA ASN A 212 85.33 61.88 98.92
C ASN A 212 85.51 61.43 100.38
N ALA A 213 84.62 60.55 100.87
CA ALA A 213 84.72 59.97 102.21
C ALA A 213 85.96 59.07 102.37
N SER A 214 86.30 58.26 101.37
CA SER A 214 87.53 57.43 101.37
C SER A 214 88.80 58.28 101.39
N ILE A 215 88.82 59.42 100.69
CA ILE A 215 89.95 60.37 100.70
C ILE A 215 90.10 60.99 102.10
N GLU A 216 89.00 61.44 102.71
CA GLU A 216 89.04 62.05 104.04
C GLU A 216 89.41 61.04 105.13
N ALA A 217 88.94 59.80 105.01
CA ALA A 217 89.33 58.68 105.88
C ALA A 217 90.83 58.35 105.78
N ALA A 218 91.44 58.45 104.59
CA ALA A 218 92.88 58.30 104.40
C ALA A 218 93.67 59.48 105.03
N ARG A 219 93.10 60.68 105.03
CA ARG A 219 93.69 61.91 105.59
C ARG A 219 93.71 61.93 107.12
N ALA A 220 92.71 61.30 107.76
CA ALA A 220 92.59 61.21 109.23
C ALA A 220 93.54 60.20 109.90
N GLY A 221 94.37 59.48 109.15
CA GLY A 221 95.38 58.57 109.70
C GLY A 221 94.78 57.39 110.50
N PRO A 222 95.39 56.95 111.63
CA PRO A 222 94.95 55.75 112.36
C PRO A 222 93.50 55.77 112.85
N ALA A 223 92.94 56.97 113.08
CA ALA A 223 91.56 57.19 113.54
C ALA A 223 90.51 56.98 112.44
N GLY A 224 90.89 57.08 111.16
CA GLY A 224 89.99 56.96 110.00
C GLY A 224 89.76 55.53 109.49
N ARG A 225 90.43 54.51 110.07
CA ARG A 225 90.42 53.13 109.54
C ARG A 225 89.02 52.51 109.45
N GLY A 226 88.15 52.73 110.44
CA GLY A 226 86.77 52.23 110.40
C GLY A 226 85.92 52.92 109.32
N PHE A 227 86.10 54.23 109.13
CA PHE A 227 85.42 55.00 108.08
C PHE A 227 85.88 54.60 106.67
N ALA A 228 87.16 54.27 106.49
CA ALA A 228 87.68 53.82 105.20
C ALA A 228 87.03 52.51 104.72
N VAL A 229 86.75 51.57 105.63
CA VAL A 229 86.05 50.32 105.31
C VAL A 229 84.61 50.61 104.86
N VAL A 230 83.88 51.45 105.58
CA VAL A 230 82.51 51.84 105.23
C VAL A 230 82.47 52.57 103.89
N ALA A 231 83.39 53.51 103.64
CA ALA A 231 83.44 54.24 102.38
C ALA A 231 83.77 53.33 101.18
N GLN A 232 84.65 52.33 101.35
CA GLN A 232 84.91 51.32 100.33
C GLN A 232 83.70 50.41 100.08
N GLU A 233 82.96 50.05 101.13
CA GLU A 233 81.72 49.26 101.02
C GLU A 233 80.63 50.05 100.26
N VAL A 234 80.43 51.32 100.59
CA VAL A 234 79.48 52.22 99.90
C VAL A 234 79.88 52.44 98.44
N LYS A 235 81.19 52.58 98.16
CA LYS A 235 81.73 52.67 96.80
C LYS A 235 81.44 51.40 96.00
N SER A 236 81.68 50.23 96.59
CA SER A 236 81.40 48.93 95.97
C SER A 236 79.89 48.74 95.73
N LEU A 237 79.05 49.10 96.71
CA LEU A 237 77.59 49.03 96.60
C LEU A 237 77.06 49.96 95.50
N SER A 238 77.57 51.18 95.41
CA SER A 238 77.19 52.14 94.36
C SER A 238 77.59 51.64 92.97
N LYS A 239 78.78 51.05 92.83
CA LYS A 239 79.23 50.42 91.58
C LYS A 239 78.31 49.25 91.19
N ASN A 240 78.02 48.35 92.12
CA ASN A 240 77.11 47.22 91.89
C ASN A 240 75.69 47.69 91.54
N THR A 241 75.24 48.80 92.12
CA THR A 241 73.93 49.42 91.84
C THR A 241 73.86 50.00 90.43
N SER A 242 74.92 50.69 89.98
CA SER A 242 75.03 51.20 88.61
C SER A 242 75.08 50.06 87.58
N GLU A 243 75.85 49.00 87.83
CA GLU A 243 75.87 47.81 86.96
C GLU A 243 74.50 47.10 86.92
N ALA A 244 73.80 47.00 88.05
CA ALA A 244 72.46 46.43 88.10
C ALA A 244 71.43 47.32 87.36
N ALA A 245 71.48 48.64 87.56
CA ALA A 245 70.66 49.62 86.86
C ALA A 245 70.87 49.52 85.34
N HIS A 246 72.13 49.46 84.87
CA HIS A 246 72.43 49.29 83.45
C HIS A 246 71.78 48.02 82.86
N ARG A 247 71.81 46.89 83.59
CA ARG A 247 71.12 45.66 83.15
C ARG A 247 69.60 45.85 83.05
N VAL A 248 68.96 46.50 84.03
CA VAL A 248 67.51 46.77 84.00
C VAL A 248 67.14 47.71 82.85
N LYS A 249 67.95 48.74 82.59
CA LYS A 249 67.78 49.64 81.43
C LYS A 249 67.81 48.88 80.12
N GLN A 250 68.78 47.96 79.97
CA GLN A 250 68.88 47.12 78.78
C GLN A 250 67.64 46.24 78.60
N THR A 251 67.15 45.59 79.67
CA THR A 251 65.91 44.79 79.61
C THR A 251 64.70 45.63 79.24
N ALA A 252 64.56 46.85 79.76
CA ALA A 252 63.46 47.76 79.40
C ALA A 252 63.52 48.21 77.93
N LEU A 253 64.72 48.48 77.41
CA LEU A 253 64.91 48.77 75.99
C LEU A 253 64.57 47.57 75.10
N GLU A 254 64.93 46.35 75.52
CA GLU A 254 64.54 45.11 74.85
C GLU A 254 63.02 44.91 74.87
N MET A 255 62.33 45.22 75.98
CA MET A 255 60.86 45.20 76.08
C MET A 255 60.21 46.22 75.13
N SER A 256 60.73 47.44 75.02
CA SER A 256 60.21 48.44 74.08
C SER A 256 60.35 47.97 72.63
N ARG A 257 61.53 47.42 72.26
CA ARG A 257 61.73 46.85 70.91
C ARG A 257 60.80 45.68 70.64
N ALA A 258 60.57 44.81 71.63
CA ALA A 258 59.61 43.71 71.50
C ALA A 258 58.18 44.22 71.31
N ALA A 259 57.78 45.30 71.99
CA ALA A 259 56.49 45.95 71.81
C ALA A 259 56.34 46.60 70.42
N ASP A 260 57.38 47.26 69.90
CA ASP A 260 57.37 47.82 68.55
C ASP A 260 57.22 46.72 67.49
N ASN A 261 57.98 45.62 67.63
CA ASN A 261 57.85 44.46 66.76
C ASN A 261 56.45 43.82 66.82
N MET A 262 55.84 43.76 68.01
CA MET A 262 54.47 43.27 68.19
C MET A 262 53.45 44.18 67.48
N THR A 263 53.64 45.50 67.55
CA THR A 263 52.78 46.46 66.85
C THR A 263 52.76 46.20 65.34
N VAL A 264 53.92 46.03 64.72
CA VAL A 264 54.05 45.70 63.29
C VAL A 264 53.37 44.35 62.97
N ALA A 265 53.56 43.34 63.81
CA ALA A 265 52.94 42.02 63.62
C ALA A 265 51.40 42.09 63.69
N VAL A 266 50.84 42.87 64.61
CA VAL A 266 49.39 43.02 64.77
C VAL A 266 48.79 43.86 63.63
N GLU A 267 49.46 44.91 63.17
CA GLU A 267 49.04 45.67 61.98
C GLU A 267 49.02 44.80 60.72
N THR A 268 50.03 43.93 60.55
CA THR A 268 50.07 42.94 59.46
C THR A 268 48.88 41.98 59.54
N ASN A 269 48.53 41.51 60.75
CA ASN A 269 47.37 40.65 60.97
C ASN A 269 46.04 41.37 60.66
N LYS A 270 45.92 42.64 61.02
CA LYS A 270 44.76 43.48 60.68
C LYS A 270 44.59 43.65 59.16
N SER A 271 45.68 43.87 58.44
CA SER A 271 45.66 43.90 56.97
C SER A 271 45.24 42.56 56.39
N ALA A 272 45.77 41.44 56.90
CA ALA A 272 45.39 40.10 56.44
C ALA A 272 43.89 39.83 56.67
N ASN A 273 43.36 40.19 57.84
CA ASN A 273 41.92 40.07 58.15
C ASN A 273 41.05 40.92 57.22
N SER A 274 41.49 42.13 56.87
CA SER A 274 40.78 42.97 55.89
C SER A 274 40.73 42.32 54.50
N GLU A 275 41.81 41.66 54.06
CA GLU A 275 41.82 40.95 52.79
C GLU A 275 40.91 39.71 52.82
N VAL A 276 40.89 38.95 53.91
CA VAL A 276 39.95 37.83 54.08
C VAL A 276 38.50 38.32 54.05
N SER A 277 38.18 39.47 54.64
CA SER A 277 36.84 40.05 54.58
C SER A 277 36.43 40.43 53.16
N LYS A 278 37.33 40.99 52.35
CA LYS A 278 37.06 41.31 50.92
C LYS A 278 36.81 40.04 50.11
N LEU A 279 37.60 39.00 50.33
CA LEU A 279 37.42 37.70 49.68
C LEU A 279 36.06 37.09 50.04
N ALA A 280 35.63 37.18 51.30
CA ALA A 280 34.32 36.71 51.73
C ALA A 280 33.18 37.41 50.95
N THR A 281 33.23 38.74 50.79
CA THR A 281 32.26 39.48 49.96
C THR A 281 32.25 38.99 48.50
N GLY A 282 33.42 38.78 47.89
CA GLY A 282 33.51 38.26 46.52
C GLY A 282 32.93 36.85 46.35
N VAL A 283 33.05 35.99 47.38
CA VAL A 283 32.41 34.66 47.37
C VAL A 283 30.88 34.79 47.43
N VAL A 284 30.32 35.74 48.18
CA VAL A 284 28.86 35.98 48.23
C VAL A 284 28.33 36.40 46.85
N GLU A 285 29.05 37.27 46.14
CA GLU A 285 28.69 37.67 44.76
C GLU A 285 28.71 36.47 43.80
N ALA A 286 29.73 35.60 43.91
CA ALA A 286 29.81 34.37 43.12
C ALA A 286 28.66 33.40 43.43
N ILE A 287 28.26 33.28 44.70
CA ILE A 287 27.12 32.47 45.13
C ILE A 287 25.81 32.98 44.50
N ASP A 288 25.54 34.29 44.54
CA ASP A 288 24.34 34.88 43.94
C ASP A 288 24.26 34.60 42.43
N ALA A 289 25.39 34.72 41.72
CA ALA A 289 25.49 34.35 40.32
C ALA A 289 25.20 32.86 40.08
N GLN A 290 25.64 31.98 40.98
CA GLN A 290 25.44 30.54 40.86
C GLN A 290 24.01 30.10 41.18
N VAL A 291 23.31 30.79 42.09
CA VAL A 291 21.86 30.60 42.32
C VAL A 291 21.09 30.89 41.03
N LYS A 292 21.31 32.06 40.42
CA LYS A 292 20.67 32.46 39.15
C LYS A 292 20.97 31.48 38.02
N SER A 293 22.20 30.98 37.93
CA SER A 293 22.58 29.95 36.94
C SER A 293 21.81 28.64 37.16
N THR A 294 21.64 28.22 38.41
CA THR A 294 20.93 26.99 38.76
C THR A 294 19.42 27.08 38.49
N GLU A 295 18.82 28.25 38.71
CA GLU A 295 17.42 28.52 38.34
C GLU A 295 17.21 28.41 36.83
N ARG A 296 18.08 29.04 36.03
CA ARG A 296 18.04 28.93 34.55
C ARG A 296 18.23 27.50 34.06
N ILE A 297 19.04 26.68 34.74
CA ILE A 297 19.20 25.26 34.41
C ILE A 297 17.88 24.51 34.62
N ASN A 298 17.18 24.72 35.74
CA ASN A 298 15.88 24.09 35.98
C ASN A 298 14.85 24.53 34.93
N GLU A 299 14.74 25.83 34.66
CA GLU A 299 13.81 26.37 33.65
C GLU A 299 14.06 25.76 32.27
N CYS A 300 15.34 25.66 31.87
CA CYS A 300 15.73 25.03 30.61
C CYS A 300 15.38 23.54 30.58
N ALA A 301 15.60 22.82 31.68
CA ALA A 301 15.26 21.40 31.79
C ALA A 301 13.74 21.17 31.70
N GLU A 302 12.94 21.99 32.36
CA GLU A 302 11.47 21.93 32.31
C GLU A 302 10.93 22.25 30.91
N ALA A 303 11.42 23.33 30.30
CA ALA A 303 11.04 23.71 28.94
C ALA A 303 11.39 22.61 27.93
N THR A 304 12.58 22.02 28.04
CA THR A 304 12.98 20.94 27.13
C THR A 304 12.17 19.67 27.38
N ASN A 305 11.82 19.34 28.62
CA ASN A 305 10.94 18.21 28.92
C ASN A 305 9.53 18.41 28.33
N ALA A 306 9.00 19.64 28.35
CA ALA A 306 7.73 19.97 27.70
C ALA A 306 7.81 19.82 26.16
N GLU A 307 8.92 20.23 25.54
CA GLU A 307 9.14 19.99 24.10
C GLU A 307 9.28 18.49 23.78
N MET A 308 9.94 17.70 24.64
CA MET A 308 10.04 16.24 24.48
C MET A 308 8.67 15.56 24.51
N GLN A 309 7.75 16.02 25.37
CA GLN A 309 6.37 15.53 25.37
C GLN A 309 5.63 15.84 24.06
N LYS A 310 5.84 17.02 23.46
CA LYS A 310 5.29 17.36 22.15
C LYS A 310 5.87 16.48 21.04
N VAL A 311 7.17 16.20 21.08
CA VAL A 311 7.83 15.27 20.15
C VAL A 311 7.22 13.87 20.25
N GLN A 312 7.03 13.36 21.47
CA GLN A 312 6.39 12.06 21.71
C GLN A 312 4.96 12.00 21.14
N ALA A 313 4.15 13.05 21.36
CA ALA A 313 2.82 13.14 20.79
C ALA A 313 2.85 13.20 19.25
N GLY A 314 3.83 13.90 18.67
CA GLY A 314 4.06 13.93 17.22
C GLY A 314 4.39 12.56 16.65
N ILE A 315 5.26 11.79 17.30
CA ILE A 315 5.64 10.42 16.90
C ILE A 315 4.40 9.51 16.88
N LEU A 316 3.57 9.54 17.92
CA LEU A 316 2.32 8.76 17.98
C LEU A 316 1.36 9.14 16.84
N SER A 317 1.23 10.44 16.55
CA SER A 317 0.40 10.90 15.44
C SER A 317 0.93 10.40 14.08
N ILE A 318 2.24 10.35 13.88
CA ILE A 318 2.85 9.83 12.65
C ILE A 318 2.60 8.32 12.52
N GLN A 319 2.73 7.56 13.61
CA GLN A 319 2.46 6.12 13.62
C GLN A 319 0.99 5.81 13.26
N GLU A 320 0.02 6.56 13.80
CA GLU A 320 -1.39 6.37 13.45
C GLU A 320 -1.69 6.75 11.98
N GLN A 321 -1.07 7.82 11.47
CA GLN A 321 -1.18 8.16 10.04
C GLN A 321 -0.61 7.07 9.13
N ALA A 322 0.53 6.47 9.50
CA ALA A 322 1.11 5.36 8.75
C ALA A 322 0.18 4.12 8.73
N ARG A 323 -0.51 3.85 9.84
CA ARG A 323 -1.50 2.77 9.94
C ARG A 323 -2.70 3.01 9.01
N ARG A 324 -3.27 4.23 9.04
CA ARG A 324 -4.37 4.61 8.13
C ARG A 324 -3.97 4.52 6.66
N LEU A 325 -2.77 4.99 6.32
CA LEU A 325 -2.24 4.90 4.95
C LEU A 325 -2.12 3.43 4.49
N THR A 326 -1.85 2.49 5.40
CA THR A 326 -1.82 1.05 5.11
C THR A 326 -3.20 0.53 4.72
N GLU A 327 -4.24 0.89 5.48
CA GLU A 327 -5.62 0.49 5.22
C GLU A 327 -6.11 1.06 3.89
N GLU A 328 -5.90 2.35 3.66
CA GLU A 328 -6.31 3.06 2.44
C GLU A 328 -5.58 2.51 1.20
N THR A 329 -4.29 2.18 1.32
CA THR A 329 -3.51 1.55 0.23
C THR A 329 -4.03 0.15 -0.10
N SER A 330 -4.36 -0.64 0.92
CA SER A 330 -4.90 -1.99 0.74
C SER A 330 -6.25 -1.96 0.01
N GLU A 331 -7.11 -0.99 0.35
CA GLU A 331 -8.39 -0.79 -0.33
C GLU A 331 -8.21 -0.37 -1.79
N PHE A 332 -7.30 0.57 -2.06
CA PHE A 332 -6.96 1.00 -3.41
C PHE A 332 -6.43 -0.15 -4.28
N VAL A 333 -5.49 -0.94 -3.75
CA VAL A 333 -4.93 -2.11 -4.44
C VAL A 333 -6.00 -3.16 -4.71
N ARG A 334 -6.93 -3.38 -3.78
CA ARG A 334 -8.08 -4.27 -3.96
C ARG A 334 -8.99 -3.77 -5.09
N HIS A 335 -9.27 -2.47 -5.16
CA HIS A 335 -10.14 -1.89 -6.18
C HIS A 335 -9.56 -2.02 -7.60
N ILE A 336 -8.29 -1.67 -7.80
CA ILE A 336 -7.63 -1.77 -9.11
C ILE A 336 -7.31 -3.20 -9.54
N SER A 337 -7.26 -4.14 -8.60
CA SER A 337 -7.01 -5.57 -8.87
C SER A 337 -8.29 -6.39 -9.07
N ALA A 338 -9.45 -5.84 -8.71
CA ALA A 338 -10.73 -6.52 -8.82
C ALA A 338 -11.04 -6.88 -10.29
N GLU A 339 -11.42 -8.14 -10.52
CA GLU A 339 -11.88 -8.59 -11.82
C GLU A 339 -13.40 -8.41 -11.92
N PRO A 340 -13.92 -7.79 -13.00
CA PRO A 340 -15.36 -7.66 -13.22
C PRO A 340 -16.09 -8.98 -13.05
N GLY A 341 -17.18 -8.96 -12.29
CA GLY A 341 -17.99 -10.12 -11.98
C GLY A 341 -17.29 -11.23 -11.18
N VAL A 342 -16.15 -10.97 -10.52
CA VAL A 342 -15.51 -11.92 -9.59
C VAL A 342 -15.51 -11.31 -8.19
N THR A 343 -16.18 -11.98 -7.25
CA THR A 343 -16.13 -11.67 -5.81
C THR A 343 -15.36 -12.75 -5.07
N ASP A 344 -15.25 -12.64 -3.74
CA ASP A 344 -14.63 -13.69 -2.92
C ASP A 344 -15.41 -15.02 -2.98
N ASP A 345 -16.71 -14.96 -3.24
CA ASP A 345 -17.64 -16.09 -3.17
C ASP A 345 -18.38 -16.40 -4.49
N THR A 346 -18.28 -15.55 -5.52
CA THR A 346 -19.02 -15.72 -6.78
C THR A 346 -18.21 -15.38 -8.03
N VAL A 347 -18.60 -15.99 -9.15
CA VAL A 347 -18.24 -15.57 -10.50
C VAL A 347 -19.52 -15.39 -11.32
N ILE A 348 -19.77 -14.17 -11.77
CA ILE A 348 -21.03 -13.77 -12.42
C ILE A 348 -20.87 -13.87 -13.93
N PHE A 349 -21.75 -14.64 -14.57
CA PHE A 349 -21.91 -14.73 -16.00
C PHE A 349 -23.16 -13.95 -16.42
N GLY A 350 -23.09 -13.19 -17.50
CA GLY A 350 -24.23 -12.48 -18.09
C GLY A 350 -24.85 -13.25 -19.24
N GLN A 351 -26.13 -13.05 -19.48
CA GLN A 351 -26.83 -13.59 -20.65
C GLN A 351 -27.82 -12.56 -21.18
N SER A 352 -27.80 -12.32 -22.49
CA SER A 352 -28.92 -11.68 -23.20
C SER A 352 -29.57 -12.76 -24.07
N ALA A 353 -30.85 -13.02 -23.82
CA ALA A 353 -31.61 -14.04 -24.53
C ALA A 353 -33.10 -13.66 -24.61
N PRO A 354 -33.87 -14.21 -25.56
CA PRO A 354 -35.32 -14.06 -25.59
C PRO A 354 -35.90 -14.89 -24.44
N LEU A 355 -36.33 -14.22 -23.38
CA LEU A 355 -37.05 -14.84 -22.26
C LEU A 355 -38.56 -14.63 -22.41
N THR A 356 -38.95 -13.74 -23.32
CA THR A 356 -40.33 -13.49 -23.75
C THR A 356 -40.48 -13.62 -25.26
N GLY A 357 -41.72 -13.54 -25.76
CA GLY A 357 -42.02 -13.59 -27.20
C GLY A 357 -41.92 -14.99 -27.81
N SER A 358 -41.83 -15.05 -29.14
CA SER A 358 -41.88 -16.30 -29.92
C SER A 358 -40.73 -17.27 -29.68
N LEU A 359 -39.60 -16.78 -29.15
CA LEU A 359 -38.44 -17.58 -28.74
C LEU A 359 -38.27 -17.66 -27.22
N GLY A 360 -39.26 -17.21 -26.44
CA GLY A 360 -39.16 -17.13 -24.98
C GLY A 360 -38.87 -18.47 -24.29
N VAL A 361 -39.46 -19.56 -24.80
CA VAL A 361 -39.22 -20.92 -24.30
C VAL A 361 -37.81 -21.39 -24.65
N PHE A 362 -37.36 -21.16 -25.90
CA PHE A 362 -35.98 -21.46 -26.30
C PHE A 362 -34.96 -20.75 -25.38
N GLY A 363 -35.03 -19.42 -25.24
CA GLY A 363 -34.08 -18.71 -24.38
C GLY A 363 -34.19 -19.09 -22.90
N SER A 364 -35.40 -19.36 -22.40
CA SER A 364 -35.60 -19.86 -21.03
C SER A 364 -34.98 -21.24 -20.81
N ASN A 365 -35.06 -22.14 -21.80
CA ASN A 365 -34.44 -23.46 -21.72
C ASN A 365 -32.91 -23.36 -21.76
N VAL A 366 -32.34 -22.50 -22.61
CA VAL A 366 -30.87 -22.27 -22.62
C VAL A 366 -30.42 -21.71 -21.27
N ARG A 367 -31.14 -20.73 -20.71
CA ARG A 367 -30.86 -20.19 -19.36
C ARG A 367 -30.88 -21.29 -18.30
N SER A 368 -32.00 -22.02 -18.21
CA SER A 368 -32.21 -23.05 -17.18
C SER A 368 -31.17 -24.18 -17.30
N GLY A 369 -30.79 -24.56 -18.53
CA GLY A 369 -29.69 -25.50 -18.75
C GLY A 369 -28.36 -25.04 -18.17
N ILE A 370 -27.98 -23.77 -18.38
CA ILE A 370 -26.74 -23.21 -17.81
C ILE A 370 -26.83 -23.20 -16.28
N GLU A 371 -27.95 -22.76 -15.73
CA GLU A 371 -28.22 -22.74 -14.29
C GLU A 371 -28.14 -24.14 -13.67
N LEU A 372 -28.63 -25.17 -14.37
CA LEU A 372 -28.53 -26.57 -13.95
C LEU A 372 -27.07 -27.02 -13.80
N ALA A 373 -26.20 -26.69 -14.77
CA ALA A 373 -24.77 -27.01 -14.67
C ALA A 373 -24.09 -26.22 -13.55
N PHE A 374 -24.50 -24.98 -13.31
CA PHE A 374 -23.99 -24.17 -12.20
C PHE A 374 -24.45 -24.72 -10.85
N ALA A 375 -25.71 -25.18 -10.74
CA ALA A 375 -26.23 -25.83 -9.55
C ALA A 375 -25.43 -27.09 -9.19
N GLU A 376 -25.05 -27.89 -10.19
CA GLU A 376 -24.16 -29.03 -10.00
C GLU A 376 -22.77 -28.62 -9.48
N ALA A 377 -22.17 -27.58 -10.08
CA ALA A 377 -20.87 -27.08 -9.64
C ALA A 377 -20.95 -26.54 -8.19
N VAL A 378 -22.00 -25.80 -7.84
CA VAL A 378 -22.24 -25.30 -6.48
C VAL A 378 -22.43 -26.46 -5.49
N ALA A 379 -23.20 -27.49 -5.86
CA ALA A 379 -23.39 -28.68 -5.03
C ALA A 379 -22.10 -29.49 -4.84
N ALA A 380 -21.13 -29.35 -5.74
CA ALA A 380 -19.79 -29.94 -5.64
C ALA A 380 -18.77 -29.06 -4.85
N GLY A 381 -19.23 -27.96 -4.22
CA GLY A 381 -18.37 -27.05 -3.43
C GLY A 381 -17.97 -25.77 -4.17
N GLY A 382 -18.54 -25.51 -5.34
CA GLY A 382 -18.17 -24.38 -6.20
C GLY A 382 -16.86 -24.62 -6.97
N ILE A 383 -16.41 -23.60 -7.68
CA ILE A 383 -15.18 -23.61 -8.48
C ILE A 383 -14.14 -22.78 -7.73
N HIS A 384 -13.13 -23.45 -7.17
CA HIS A 384 -12.13 -22.81 -6.29
C HIS A 384 -12.79 -21.99 -5.16
N GLY A 385 -13.85 -22.54 -4.56
CA GLY A 385 -14.62 -21.90 -3.48
C GLY A 385 -15.66 -20.86 -3.92
N ARG A 386 -15.77 -20.57 -5.22
CA ARG A 386 -16.72 -19.57 -5.76
C ARG A 386 -17.90 -20.22 -6.47
N LYS A 387 -19.08 -19.61 -6.32
CA LYS A 387 -20.32 -20.03 -6.96
C LYS A 387 -20.44 -19.38 -8.33
N PRO A 388 -20.51 -20.13 -9.45
CA PRO A 388 -20.89 -19.55 -10.73
C PRO A 388 -22.38 -19.14 -10.67
N VAL A 389 -22.69 -17.92 -11.11
CA VAL A 389 -24.05 -17.35 -11.11
C VAL A 389 -24.36 -16.82 -12.49
N LEU A 390 -25.57 -17.02 -12.99
CA LEU A 390 -26.03 -16.44 -14.25
C LEU A 390 -26.96 -15.26 -13.98
N ARG A 391 -26.69 -14.12 -14.63
CA ARG A 391 -27.57 -12.94 -14.70
C ARG A 391 -28.10 -12.81 -16.10
N SER A 392 -29.38 -13.12 -16.28
CA SER A 392 -30.04 -13.07 -17.59
C SER A 392 -30.91 -11.83 -17.74
N MET A 393 -30.84 -11.20 -18.90
CA MET A 393 -31.70 -10.09 -19.31
C MET A 393 -32.49 -10.49 -20.55
N ASP A 394 -33.78 -10.15 -20.57
CA ASP A 394 -34.65 -10.42 -21.70
C ASP A 394 -34.37 -9.45 -22.84
N ASP A 395 -34.06 -9.96 -24.03
CA ASP A 395 -34.01 -9.16 -25.26
C ASP A 395 -35.22 -9.35 -26.18
N GLY A 396 -36.10 -10.31 -25.90
CA GLY A 396 -37.26 -10.60 -26.76
C GLY A 396 -36.88 -10.94 -28.22
N TYR A 397 -35.65 -11.40 -28.47
CA TYR A 397 -35.05 -11.61 -29.78
C TYR A 397 -34.84 -10.31 -30.57
N ASP A 398 -34.85 -9.15 -29.90
CA ASP A 398 -34.60 -7.85 -30.50
C ASP A 398 -33.10 -7.47 -30.43
N PRO A 399 -32.43 -7.13 -31.56
CA PRO A 399 -31.01 -6.82 -31.57
C PRO A 399 -30.65 -5.56 -30.78
N ASP A 400 -31.50 -4.53 -30.78
CA ASP A 400 -31.23 -3.28 -30.09
C ASP A 400 -31.35 -3.47 -28.58
N ARG A 401 -32.38 -4.20 -28.11
CA ARG A 401 -32.47 -4.62 -26.71
C ARG A 401 -31.28 -5.50 -26.30
N ALA A 402 -30.84 -6.43 -27.14
CA ALA A 402 -29.66 -7.25 -26.84
C ALA A 402 -28.39 -6.39 -26.70
N LEU A 403 -28.23 -5.36 -27.54
CA LEU A 403 -27.13 -4.41 -27.45
C LEU A 403 -27.18 -3.62 -26.13
N GLU A 404 -28.36 -3.17 -25.71
CA GLU A 404 -28.56 -2.47 -24.43
C GLU A 404 -28.28 -3.36 -23.23
N ASN A 405 -28.82 -4.59 -23.22
CA ASN A 405 -28.59 -5.59 -22.18
C ASN A 405 -27.09 -5.87 -22.02
N VAL A 406 -26.39 -6.14 -23.12
CA VAL A 406 -24.95 -6.45 -23.07
C VAL A 406 -24.14 -5.22 -22.61
N ARG A 407 -24.53 -4.01 -23.00
CA ARG A 407 -23.91 -2.79 -22.45
C ARG A 407 -24.10 -2.69 -20.94
N ALA A 408 -25.31 -2.94 -20.43
CA ALA A 408 -25.58 -2.92 -18.99
C ALA A 408 -24.74 -3.97 -18.25
N LEU A 409 -24.75 -5.22 -18.72
CA LEU A 409 -24.01 -6.33 -18.12
C LEU A 409 -22.48 -6.09 -18.13
N VAL A 410 -21.94 -5.58 -19.24
CA VAL A 410 -20.49 -5.44 -19.44
C VAL A 410 -19.94 -4.14 -18.86
N ARG A 411 -20.61 -2.99 -19.08
CA ARG A 411 -20.10 -1.68 -18.64
C ARG A 411 -20.24 -1.45 -17.14
N GLY A 412 -21.27 -2.04 -16.50
CA GLY A 412 -21.39 -2.00 -15.05
C GLY A 412 -20.31 -2.78 -14.30
N GLY A 413 -19.39 -3.46 -15.02
CA GLY A 413 -18.39 -4.33 -14.41
C GLY A 413 -19.00 -5.55 -13.70
N GLU A 414 -20.29 -5.82 -13.93
CA GLU A 414 -21.06 -6.79 -13.16
C GLU A 414 -20.77 -8.23 -13.54
N VAL A 415 -20.34 -8.48 -14.79
CA VAL A 415 -20.16 -9.84 -15.30
C VAL A 415 -18.73 -10.11 -15.73
N PHE A 416 -18.27 -11.31 -15.41
CA PHE A 416 -17.00 -11.87 -15.81
C PHE A 416 -16.99 -12.28 -17.28
N ALA A 417 -18.06 -12.95 -17.72
CA ALA A 417 -18.23 -13.46 -19.07
C ALA A 417 -19.70 -13.38 -19.50
N LEU A 418 -19.94 -13.47 -20.81
CA LEU A 418 -21.28 -13.67 -21.37
C LEU A 418 -21.43 -15.14 -21.75
N ALA A 419 -22.54 -15.78 -21.37
CA ALA A 419 -22.79 -17.19 -21.63
C ALA A 419 -24.18 -17.41 -22.24
N GLY A 420 -24.25 -18.19 -23.32
CA GLY A 420 -25.51 -18.66 -23.88
C GLY A 420 -26.41 -17.56 -24.45
N ALA A 421 -25.84 -16.54 -25.08
CA ALA A 421 -26.66 -15.58 -25.83
C ALA A 421 -27.37 -16.28 -26.98
N VAL A 422 -28.63 -15.94 -27.24
CA VAL A 422 -29.46 -16.66 -28.20
C VAL A 422 -29.79 -15.77 -29.38
N GLY A 423 -29.59 -16.29 -30.58
CA GLY A 423 -29.96 -15.61 -31.83
C GLY A 423 -28.77 -15.05 -32.61
N THR A 424 -28.86 -15.15 -33.93
CA THR A 424 -27.83 -14.64 -34.84
C THR A 424 -27.77 -13.10 -34.89
N PRO A 425 -28.87 -12.36 -35.13
CA PRO A 425 -28.80 -10.90 -35.22
C PRO A 425 -28.47 -10.24 -33.86
N THR A 426 -28.96 -10.80 -32.75
CA THR A 426 -28.64 -10.38 -31.37
C THR A 426 -27.18 -10.65 -31.03
N SER A 427 -26.65 -11.85 -31.36
CA SER A 427 -25.24 -12.19 -31.11
C SER A 427 -24.27 -11.32 -31.90
N LYS A 428 -24.64 -10.83 -33.10
CA LYS A 428 -23.81 -9.92 -33.89
C LYS A 428 -23.52 -8.60 -33.16
N LEU A 429 -24.52 -8.05 -32.46
CA LEU A 429 -24.36 -6.83 -31.68
C LEU A 429 -23.74 -7.10 -30.31
N SER A 430 -24.10 -8.23 -29.69
CA SER A 430 -23.52 -8.68 -28.42
C SER A 430 -22.01 -8.90 -28.53
N GLU A 431 -21.54 -9.62 -29.56
CA GLU A 431 -20.12 -9.87 -29.81
C GLU A 431 -19.36 -8.56 -30.03
N ARG A 432 -19.95 -7.58 -30.71
CA ARG A 432 -19.30 -6.28 -30.94
C ARG A 432 -18.92 -5.60 -29.63
N ILE A 433 -19.80 -5.65 -28.62
CA ILE A 433 -19.52 -5.10 -27.29
C ILE A 433 -18.56 -6.00 -26.50
N ALA A 434 -18.78 -7.31 -26.53
CA ALA A 434 -17.92 -8.28 -25.83
C ALA A 434 -16.45 -8.20 -26.31
N ARG A 435 -16.23 -8.09 -27.62
CA ARG A 435 -14.93 -7.90 -28.25
C ARG A 435 -14.21 -6.66 -27.75
N GLY A 436 -14.96 -5.57 -27.55
CA GLY A 436 -14.47 -4.30 -27.02
C GLY A 436 -13.96 -4.37 -25.58
N GLY A 437 -14.29 -5.41 -24.81
CA GLY A 437 -13.76 -5.62 -23.45
C GLY A 437 -13.02 -6.94 -23.26
N GLN A 438 -12.75 -7.67 -24.34
CA GLN A 438 -12.32 -9.08 -24.34
C GLN A 438 -13.10 -9.91 -23.31
N VAL A 439 -14.41 -9.65 -23.25
CA VAL A 439 -15.34 -10.41 -22.41
C VAL A 439 -15.48 -11.79 -23.04
N PRO A 440 -15.21 -12.89 -22.32
CA PRO A 440 -15.44 -14.22 -22.85
C PRO A 440 -16.91 -14.35 -23.28
N PHE A 441 -17.13 -14.72 -24.54
CA PHE A 441 -18.45 -14.92 -25.13
C PHE A 441 -18.65 -16.40 -25.39
N ILE A 442 -19.27 -17.07 -24.43
CA ILE A 442 -19.26 -18.52 -24.29
C ILE A 442 -20.56 -19.08 -24.85
N GLY A 443 -20.44 -19.99 -25.80
CA GLY A 443 -21.55 -20.78 -26.33
C GLY A 443 -22.75 -19.96 -26.80
N PRO A 444 -22.58 -18.92 -27.64
CA PRO A 444 -23.74 -18.30 -28.27
C PRO A 444 -24.53 -19.36 -29.04
N ALA A 445 -25.83 -19.44 -28.79
CA ALA A 445 -26.76 -20.38 -29.40
C ALA A 445 -27.08 -19.94 -30.84
N THR A 446 -26.05 -19.95 -31.69
CA THR A 446 -26.13 -19.69 -33.13
C THR A 446 -24.94 -20.36 -33.86
N GLY A 447 -25.25 -21.00 -34.99
CA GLY A 447 -24.29 -21.69 -35.85
C GLY A 447 -23.54 -20.78 -36.82
N THR A 448 -23.69 -19.45 -36.73
CA THR A 448 -23.20 -18.53 -37.77
C THR A 448 -21.68 -18.52 -37.95
N GLY A 449 -21.23 -18.36 -39.20
CA GLY A 449 -19.81 -18.35 -39.56
C GLY A 449 -19.05 -17.14 -39.01
N PHE A 450 -19.70 -15.98 -38.86
CA PHE A 450 -19.04 -14.79 -38.34
C PHE A 450 -18.65 -14.89 -36.87
N LEU A 451 -18.94 -15.96 -36.13
CA LEU A 451 -18.42 -16.13 -34.77
C LEU A 451 -17.20 -17.05 -34.72
N ARG A 452 -16.82 -17.66 -35.86
CA ARG A 452 -15.88 -18.79 -35.93
C ARG A 452 -14.53 -18.44 -36.58
N GLY A 453 -14.21 -17.14 -36.66
CA GLY A 453 -12.94 -16.66 -37.21
C GLY A 453 -11.77 -16.78 -36.22
N PRO A 454 -10.54 -17.05 -36.67
CA PRO A 454 -9.36 -17.23 -35.81
C PRO A 454 -8.99 -15.98 -35.00
N GLU A 455 -9.42 -14.79 -35.44
CA GLU A 455 -9.24 -13.51 -34.75
C GLU A 455 -10.17 -13.33 -33.53
N ARG A 456 -11.23 -14.15 -33.41
CA ARG A 456 -12.23 -14.07 -32.33
C ARG A 456 -11.79 -14.86 -31.11
N LYS A 457 -10.67 -14.44 -30.54
CA LYS A 457 -10.00 -15.05 -29.36
C LYS A 457 -10.77 -14.92 -28.03
N HIS A 458 -11.94 -14.29 -28.05
CA HIS A 458 -12.83 -14.16 -26.89
C HIS A 458 -14.11 -14.99 -27.03
N VAL A 459 -14.38 -15.57 -28.21
CA VAL A 459 -15.62 -16.33 -28.47
C VAL A 459 -15.34 -17.82 -28.36
N LEU A 460 -16.06 -18.54 -27.51
CA LEU A 460 -15.98 -20.00 -27.42
C LEU A 460 -17.25 -20.59 -28.05
N ASN A 461 -17.18 -20.98 -29.32
CA ASN A 461 -18.30 -21.67 -29.95
C ASN A 461 -18.31 -23.14 -29.50
N ILE A 462 -19.47 -23.61 -29.09
CA ILE A 462 -19.66 -24.98 -28.59
C ILE A 462 -20.39 -25.80 -29.64
N ARG A 463 -21.60 -25.39 -30.03
CA ARG A 463 -22.37 -26.06 -31.08
C ARG A 463 -21.65 -26.07 -32.42
N ALA A 464 -21.95 -27.08 -33.24
CA ALA A 464 -21.57 -27.11 -34.65
C ALA A 464 -22.10 -25.86 -35.39
N SER A 465 -21.46 -25.51 -36.50
CA SER A 465 -21.85 -24.38 -37.33
C SER A 465 -23.05 -24.71 -38.23
N TYR A 466 -23.73 -23.69 -38.75
CA TYR A 466 -24.74 -23.87 -39.78
C TYR A 466 -24.15 -24.47 -41.06
N ALA A 467 -22.85 -24.29 -41.33
CA ALA A 467 -22.15 -24.95 -42.43
C ALA A 467 -22.02 -26.46 -42.19
N ASP A 468 -21.63 -26.88 -40.98
CA ASP A 468 -21.57 -28.29 -40.61
C ASP A 468 -22.96 -28.95 -40.68
N GLU A 469 -23.99 -28.25 -40.18
CA GLU A 469 -25.38 -28.72 -40.23
C GLU A 469 -25.91 -28.83 -41.66
N ALA A 470 -25.70 -27.79 -42.48
CA ALA A 470 -26.11 -27.79 -43.88
C ALA A 470 -25.42 -28.90 -44.67
N GLU A 471 -24.12 -29.12 -44.45
CA GLU A 471 -23.38 -30.21 -45.06
C GLU A 471 -23.93 -31.58 -44.68
N ALA A 472 -24.23 -31.81 -43.40
CA ALA A 472 -24.81 -33.07 -42.93
C ALA A 472 -26.19 -33.34 -43.57
N LEU A 473 -27.05 -32.32 -43.65
CA LEU A 473 -28.36 -32.42 -44.29
C LEU A 473 -28.23 -32.69 -45.80
N VAL A 474 -27.42 -31.91 -46.52
CA VAL A 474 -27.22 -32.10 -47.96
C VAL A 474 -26.65 -33.48 -48.26
N ASN A 475 -25.64 -33.94 -47.51
CA ASN A 475 -25.06 -35.28 -47.68
C ASN A 475 -26.08 -36.40 -47.40
N HIS A 476 -27.01 -36.19 -46.47
CA HIS A 476 -28.09 -37.14 -46.22
C HIS A 476 -29.03 -37.25 -47.44
N PHE A 477 -29.52 -36.12 -47.95
CA PHE A 477 -30.46 -36.13 -49.08
C PHE A 477 -29.81 -36.41 -50.44
N ALA A 478 -28.52 -36.12 -50.61
CA ALA A 478 -27.74 -36.56 -51.76
C ALA A 478 -27.73 -38.09 -51.87
N ARG A 479 -27.47 -38.78 -50.75
CA ARG A 479 -27.51 -40.26 -50.69
C ARG A 479 -28.90 -40.84 -50.90
N LYS A 480 -29.94 -40.10 -50.49
CA LYS A 480 -31.34 -40.47 -50.73
C LYS A 480 -31.76 -40.28 -52.19
N GLY A 481 -31.06 -39.43 -52.95
CA GLY A 481 -31.43 -39.05 -54.32
C GLY A 481 -32.52 -37.97 -54.39
N SER A 482 -32.74 -37.20 -53.31
CA SER A 482 -33.84 -36.22 -53.19
C SER A 482 -33.40 -34.75 -53.40
N LEU A 483 -32.25 -34.49 -54.03
CA LEU A 483 -31.74 -33.11 -54.21
C LEU A 483 -32.16 -32.47 -55.54
N GLU A 484 -33.29 -32.85 -56.12
CA GLU A 484 -33.84 -32.18 -57.31
C GLU A 484 -34.72 -31.00 -56.91
N ARG A 485 -34.67 -29.87 -57.62
CA ARG A 485 -35.56 -28.72 -57.33
C ARG A 485 -35.54 -28.29 -55.85
N CYS A 486 -34.36 -27.93 -55.36
CA CYS A 486 -34.19 -27.56 -53.95
C CYS A 486 -34.81 -26.19 -53.67
N ALA A 487 -35.60 -26.10 -52.60
CA ALA A 487 -36.13 -24.84 -52.09
C ALA A 487 -35.56 -24.50 -50.72
N LEU A 488 -35.56 -23.21 -50.39
CA LEU A 488 -35.23 -22.70 -49.06
C LEU A 488 -36.35 -21.81 -48.52
N PHE A 489 -36.96 -22.25 -47.42
CA PHE A 489 -37.77 -21.41 -46.54
C PHE A 489 -36.86 -20.77 -45.48
N PHE A 490 -36.85 -19.44 -45.33
CA PHE A 490 -35.91 -18.80 -44.40
C PHE A 490 -36.41 -17.48 -43.81
N GLN A 491 -35.95 -17.18 -42.60
CA GLN A 491 -36.15 -15.87 -41.98
C GLN A 491 -35.33 -14.80 -42.72
N ALA A 492 -35.97 -13.69 -43.11
CA ALA A 492 -35.36 -12.65 -43.93
C ALA A 492 -34.41 -11.71 -43.14
N ASP A 493 -33.42 -12.27 -42.45
CA ASP A 493 -32.45 -11.54 -41.65
C ASP A 493 -31.06 -12.21 -41.66
N ALA A 494 -30.17 -11.77 -40.75
CA ALA A 494 -28.83 -12.32 -40.61
C ALA A 494 -28.79 -13.83 -40.34
N TYR A 495 -29.83 -14.40 -39.70
CA TYR A 495 -29.91 -15.84 -39.46
C TYR A 495 -30.19 -16.59 -40.76
N GLY A 496 -31.30 -16.30 -41.44
CA GLY A 496 -31.65 -17.04 -42.66
C GLY A 496 -30.63 -16.84 -43.80
N LEU A 497 -30.01 -15.65 -43.89
CA LEU A 497 -28.92 -15.40 -44.83
C LEU A 497 -27.67 -16.26 -44.53
N SER A 498 -27.30 -16.42 -43.26
CA SER A 498 -26.16 -17.27 -42.87
C SER A 498 -26.40 -18.75 -43.19
N VAL A 499 -27.65 -19.22 -43.09
CA VAL A 499 -28.02 -20.60 -43.44
C VAL A 499 -28.09 -20.77 -44.94
N ARG A 500 -28.62 -19.78 -45.67
CA ARG A 500 -28.62 -19.78 -47.14
C ARG A 500 -27.22 -19.92 -47.70
N GLU A 501 -26.27 -19.17 -47.17
CA GLU A 501 -24.85 -19.23 -47.56
C GLU A 501 -24.26 -20.63 -47.30
N ALA A 502 -24.44 -21.15 -46.09
CA ALA A 502 -24.01 -22.49 -45.70
C ALA A 502 -24.60 -23.58 -46.60
N LEU A 503 -25.90 -23.52 -46.87
CA LEU A 503 -26.61 -24.48 -47.71
C LEU A 503 -26.18 -24.38 -49.18
N THR A 504 -25.99 -23.18 -49.70
CA THR A 504 -25.47 -22.96 -51.06
C THR A 504 -24.10 -23.60 -51.21
N ALA A 505 -23.20 -23.37 -50.25
CA ALA A 505 -21.86 -23.94 -50.27
C ALA A 505 -21.88 -25.48 -50.22
N ALA A 506 -22.78 -26.07 -49.43
CA ALA A 506 -22.93 -27.52 -49.34
C ALA A 506 -23.52 -28.13 -50.64
N LEU A 507 -24.55 -27.51 -51.23
CA LEU A 507 -25.22 -28.00 -52.44
C LEU A 507 -24.30 -27.97 -53.68
N VAL A 508 -23.46 -26.94 -53.81
CA VAL A 508 -22.52 -26.81 -54.94
C VAL A 508 -21.55 -28.00 -55.02
N ARG A 509 -21.18 -28.62 -53.89
CA ARG A 509 -20.33 -29.82 -53.87
C ARG A 509 -21.00 -31.06 -54.49
N HIS A 510 -22.33 -31.04 -54.58
CA HIS A 510 -23.13 -32.07 -55.22
C HIS A 510 -23.67 -31.63 -56.58
N SER A 511 -23.13 -30.54 -57.15
CA SER A 511 -23.61 -29.94 -58.40
C SER A 511 -25.10 -29.57 -58.35
N LYS A 512 -25.58 -29.16 -57.18
CA LYS A 512 -26.95 -28.69 -56.94
C LYS A 512 -26.96 -27.23 -56.51
N SER A 513 -28.13 -26.60 -56.58
CA SER A 513 -28.36 -25.21 -56.17
C SER A 513 -29.73 -25.04 -55.55
N ILE A 514 -29.95 -23.90 -54.88
CA ILE A 514 -31.27 -23.50 -54.39
C ILE A 514 -31.98 -22.80 -55.55
N GLU A 515 -33.09 -23.37 -56.02
CA GLU A 515 -33.87 -22.85 -57.15
C GLU A 515 -35.01 -21.93 -56.69
N ILE A 516 -35.53 -22.17 -55.48
CA ILE A 516 -36.71 -21.47 -54.96
C ILE A 516 -36.39 -20.88 -53.58
N LEU A 517 -36.67 -19.59 -53.42
CA LEU A 517 -36.48 -18.87 -52.16
C LEU A 517 -37.85 -18.41 -51.63
N ALA A 518 -38.16 -18.81 -50.41
CA ALA A 518 -39.40 -18.47 -49.71
C ALA A 518 -39.06 -17.76 -48.38
N PRO A 519 -38.89 -16.42 -48.39
CA PRO A 519 -38.59 -15.67 -47.19
C PRO A 519 -39.82 -15.46 -46.30
N TYR A 520 -39.63 -15.26 -45.00
CA TYR A 520 -40.63 -14.69 -44.10
C TYR A 520 -40.04 -13.59 -43.21
N GLU A 521 -40.87 -12.62 -42.82
CA GLU A 521 -40.46 -11.49 -42.00
C GLU A 521 -40.43 -11.90 -40.52
N ARG A 522 -39.30 -11.61 -39.83
CA ARG A 522 -39.08 -12.04 -38.43
C ARG A 522 -40.11 -11.47 -37.46
N THR A 523 -40.50 -10.20 -37.66
CA THR A 523 -41.35 -9.45 -36.73
C THR A 523 -42.81 -9.89 -36.79
N THR A 524 -43.31 -10.27 -37.97
CA THR A 524 -44.69 -10.72 -38.16
C THR A 524 -44.83 -12.23 -37.97
N GLY A 525 -43.82 -13.00 -38.37
CA GLY A 525 -43.91 -14.47 -38.41
C GLY A 525 -44.90 -14.99 -39.46
N ASP A 526 -45.41 -14.14 -40.35
CA ASP A 526 -46.36 -14.53 -41.39
C ASP A 526 -45.66 -15.31 -42.51
N VAL A 527 -46.13 -16.52 -42.75
CA VAL A 527 -45.58 -17.48 -43.72
C VAL A 527 -46.50 -17.70 -44.92
N SER A 528 -47.60 -16.96 -45.04
CA SER A 528 -48.62 -17.17 -46.08
C SER A 528 -48.04 -17.08 -47.50
N GLU A 529 -47.21 -16.08 -47.76
CA GLU A 529 -46.54 -15.92 -49.05
C GLU A 529 -45.50 -17.02 -49.31
N ALA A 530 -44.77 -17.45 -48.28
CA ALA A 530 -43.83 -18.56 -48.38
C ALA A 530 -44.54 -19.89 -48.72
N ILE A 531 -45.70 -20.15 -48.10
CA ILE A 531 -46.54 -21.31 -48.42
C ILE A 531 -46.98 -21.26 -49.88
N ARG A 532 -47.44 -20.09 -50.37
CA ARG A 532 -47.86 -19.91 -51.76
C ARG A 532 -46.71 -20.20 -52.73
N ILE A 533 -45.55 -19.58 -52.53
CA ILE A 533 -44.35 -19.78 -53.37
C ILE A 533 -43.99 -21.26 -53.49
N ILE A 534 -44.01 -21.99 -52.37
CA ILE A 534 -43.59 -23.39 -52.32
C ILE A 534 -44.66 -24.32 -52.88
N SER A 535 -45.95 -23.99 -52.67
CA SER A 535 -47.08 -24.74 -53.23
C SER A 535 -47.13 -24.64 -54.75
N ASP A 536 -46.91 -23.44 -55.30
CA ASP A 536 -46.87 -23.20 -56.75
C ASP A 536 -45.66 -23.88 -57.39
N ALA A 537 -44.52 -23.89 -56.70
CA ALA A 537 -43.30 -24.48 -57.22
C ALA A 537 -43.30 -26.02 -57.14
N ALA A 538 -43.85 -26.62 -56.09
CA ALA A 538 -43.77 -28.06 -55.81
C ALA A 538 -42.33 -28.63 -55.90
N PRO A 539 -41.40 -28.18 -55.04
CA PRO A 539 -40.03 -28.69 -54.98
C PRO A 539 -39.98 -30.15 -54.49
N SER A 540 -38.88 -30.88 -54.76
CA SER A 540 -38.72 -32.22 -54.18
C SER A 540 -38.23 -32.17 -52.72
N ILE A 541 -37.49 -31.11 -52.36
CA ILE A 541 -37.01 -30.86 -51.00
C ILE A 541 -37.10 -29.38 -50.64
N VAL A 542 -37.53 -29.12 -49.40
CA VAL A 542 -37.50 -27.80 -48.78
C VAL A 542 -36.56 -27.82 -47.57
N PHE A 543 -35.46 -27.10 -47.69
CA PHE A 543 -34.63 -26.74 -46.54
C PHE A 543 -35.26 -25.57 -45.80
N MET A 544 -35.20 -25.56 -44.48
CA MET A 544 -35.89 -24.60 -43.63
C MET A 544 -34.95 -23.99 -42.60
N ALA A 545 -34.88 -22.66 -42.60
CA ALA A 545 -34.10 -21.82 -41.70
C ALA A 545 -35.03 -20.82 -41.00
N GLY A 546 -35.91 -21.33 -40.14
CA GLY A 546 -36.87 -20.53 -39.39
C GLY A 546 -36.82 -20.78 -37.89
N THR A 547 -37.73 -20.11 -37.19
CA THR A 547 -38.01 -20.28 -35.75
C THR A 547 -39.16 -21.27 -35.55
N PRO A 548 -39.39 -21.81 -34.34
CA PRO A 548 -40.27 -22.96 -34.13
C PRO A 548 -41.68 -22.79 -34.72
N THR A 549 -42.38 -21.70 -34.39
CA THR A 549 -43.78 -21.48 -34.80
C THR A 549 -43.92 -21.20 -36.30
N PRO A 550 -43.21 -20.24 -36.91
CA PRO A 550 -43.31 -20.00 -38.36
C PRO A 550 -42.94 -21.24 -39.19
N THR A 551 -41.92 -22.00 -38.78
CA THR A 551 -41.56 -23.24 -39.49
C THR A 551 -42.64 -24.30 -39.38
N ALA A 552 -43.29 -24.45 -38.21
CA ALA A 552 -44.42 -25.36 -38.04
C ALA A 552 -45.63 -24.95 -38.89
N ASP A 553 -45.99 -23.66 -38.89
CA ASP A 553 -47.10 -23.13 -39.70
C ASP A 553 -46.84 -23.31 -41.19
N PHE A 554 -45.60 -23.08 -41.63
CA PHE A 554 -45.17 -23.30 -43.00
C PHE A 554 -45.33 -24.77 -43.42
N VAL A 555 -44.83 -25.72 -42.61
CA VAL A 555 -44.95 -27.16 -42.92
C VAL A 555 -46.42 -27.59 -42.99
N ARG A 556 -47.25 -27.14 -42.04
CA ARG A 556 -48.70 -27.44 -42.05
C ARG A 556 -49.39 -26.88 -43.28
N GLY A 557 -49.09 -25.63 -43.64
CA GLY A 557 -49.66 -24.97 -44.82
C GLY A 557 -49.28 -25.68 -46.12
N VAL A 558 -48.00 -25.98 -46.31
CA VAL A 558 -47.49 -26.64 -47.53
C VAL A 558 -48.03 -28.07 -47.67
N ARG A 559 -48.10 -28.83 -46.56
CA ARG A 559 -48.73 -30.16 -46.58
C ARG A 559 -50.24 -30.09 -46.81
N GLY A 560 -50.92 -29.08 -46.23
CA GLY A 560 -52.34 -28.81 -46.47
C GLY A 560 -52.65 -28.47 -47.93
N ALA A 561 -51.69 -27.87 -48.65
CA ALA A 561 -51.77 -27.62 -50.08
C ALA A 561 -51.46 -28.86 -50.96
N GLY A 562 -51.18 -30.02 -50.35
CA GLY A 562 -50.96 -31.29 -51.06
C GLY A 562 -49.53 -31.51 -51.57
N VAL A 563 -48.57 -30.67 -51.18
CA VAL A 563 -47.16 -30.82 -51.60
C VAL A 563 -46.48 -31.96 -50.81
N THR A 564 -45.89 -32.92 -51.52
CA THR A 564 -45.23 -34.11 -50.94
C THR A 564 -43.70 -33.98 -50.88
N ALA A 565 -43.18 -32.80 -50.58
CA ALA A 565 -41.73 -32.55 -50.50
C ALA A 565 -41.09 -33.20 -49.26
N ASP A 566 -39.81 -33.55 -49.37
CA ASP A 566 -38.96 -33.78 -48.21
C ASP A 566 -38.73 -32.44 -47.47
N PHE A 567 -38.70 -32.47 -46.14
CA PHE A 567 -38.45 -31.29 -45.31
C PHE A 567 -37.21 -31.51 -44.45
N ALA A 568 -36.32 -30.52 -44.45
CA ALA A 568 -35.06 -30.55 -43.73
C ALA A 568 -34.87 -29.22 -42.99
N THR A 569 -34.51 -29.25 -41.71
CA THR A 569 -34.24 -28.03 -40.95
C THR A 569 -33.07 -28.19 -40.00
N ILE A 570 -32.62 -27.07 -39.46
CA ILE A 570 -31.44 -26.97 -38.62
C ILE A 570 -31.80 -26.72 -37.15
N SER A 571 -30.80 -26.83 -36.29
CA SER A 571 -30.93 -26.85 -34.82
C SER A 571 -31.67 -25.66 -34.23
N PHE A 572 -31.60 -24.48 -34.86
CA PHE A 572 -32.19 -23.25 -34.34
C PHE A 572 -33.74 -23.26 -34.36
N VAL A 573 -34.37 -24.22 -35.06
CA VAL A 573 -35.82 -24.45 -34.98
C VAL A 573 -36.28 -24.95 -33.61
N ASN A 574 -35.34 -25.34 -32.73
CA ASN A 574 -35.57 -26.00 -31.45
C ASN A 574 -36.51 -27.21 -31.55
N GLY A 575 -35.95 -28.38 -31.84
CA GLY A 575 -36.71 -29.59 -32.22
C GLY A 575 -37.92 -29.91 -31.34
N GLY A 576 -37.82 -29.74 -30.01
CA GLY A 576 -38.91 -30.02 -29.07
C GLY A 576 -40.11 -29.09 -29.24
N GLU A 577 -39.86 -27.78 -29.36
CA GLU A 577 -40.91 -26.79 -29.62
C GLU A 577 -41.52 -26.94 -31.00
N PHE A 578 -40.66 -27.11 -32.02
CA PHE A 578 -41.12 -27.36 -33.38
C PHE A 578 -42.06 -28.57 -33.45
N ALA A 579 -41.68 -29.70 -32.84
CA ALA A 579 -42.50 -30.90 -32.77
C ALA A 579 -43.88 -30.65 -32.13
N LYS A 580 -43.92 -29.84 -31.06
CA LYS A 580 -45.16 -29.46 -30.39
C LYS A 580 -46.09 -28.64 -31.29
N TYR A 581 -45.56 -27.69 -32.06
CA TYR A 581 -46.37 -26.81 -32.90
C TYR A 581 -46.79 -27.47 -34.22
N VAL A 582 -45.91 -28.26 -34.84
CA VAL A 582 -46.19 -28.89 -36.14
C VAL A 582 -47.10 -30.12 -35.99
N GLY A 583 -47.04 -30.80 -34.85
CA GLY A 583 -47.82 -32.01 -34.58
C GLY A 583 -47.56 -33.12 -35.61
N ARG A 584 -48.63 -33.85 -35.98
CA ARG A 584 -48.56 -34.97 -36.95
C ARG A 584 -48.03 -34.56 -38.32
N ASP A 585 -48.20 -33.31 -38.71
CA ASP A 585 -47.72 -32.77 -39.98
C ASP A 585 -46.20 -32.58 -39.98
N GLY A 586 -45.52 -32.82 -38.86
CA GLY A 586 -44.07 -32.90 -38.80
C GLY A 586 -43.49 -34.27 -39.16
N ALA A 587 -44.33 -35.30 -39.30
CA ALA A 587 -43.86 -36.66 -39.53
C ALA A 587 -42.93 -36.74 -40.75
N GLY A 588 -41.73 -37.24 -40.58
CA GLY A 588 -40.71 -37.39 -41.63
C GLY A 588 -39.77 -36.19 -41.79
N VAL A 589 -40.03 -35.05 -41.14
CA VAL A 589 -39.13 -33.88 -41.17
C VAL A 589 -37.78 -34.29 -40.56
N VAL A 590 -36.70 -34.02 -41.30
CA VAL A 590 -35.32 -34.27 -40.85
C VAL A 590 -34.78 -33.01 -40.18
N VAL A 591 -34.22 -33.17 -38.98
CA VAL A 591 -33.64 -32.06 -38.20
C VAL A 591 -32.19 -32.38 -37.87
N SER A 592 -31.26 -31.50 -38.29
CA SER A 592 -29.91 -31.51 -37.75
C SER A 592 -29.92 -30.89 -36.35
N GLN A 593 -29.31 -31.58 -35.40
CA GLN A 593 -29.22 -31.16 -34.01
C GLN A 593 -27.75 -30.94 -33.65
N VAL A 594 -27.50 -30.07 -32.68
CA VAL A 594 -26.15 -29.75 -32.18
C VAL A 594 -25.85 -30.40 -30.83
N VAL A 595 -26.82 -31.14 -30.30
CA VAL A 595 -26.71 -32.00 -29.13
C VAL A 595 -27.43 -33.32 -29.41
N PRO A 596 -27.11 -34.42 -28.70
CA PRO A 596 -27.85 -35.67 -28.80
C PRO A 596 -29.33 -35.49 -28.45
N ILE A 597 -30.16 -36.48 -28.81
CA ILE A 597 -31.58 -36.50 -28.42
C ILE A 597 -31.67 -36.52 -26.87
N PRO A 598 -32.36 -35.56 -26.22
CA PRO A 598 -32.39 -35.43 -24.74
C PRO A 598 -32.99 -36.63 -23.97
N THR A 599 -33.63 -37.55 -24.67
CA THR A 599 -34.21 -38.78 -24.12
C THR A 599 -33.38 -40.03 -24.43
N ASP A 600 -32.31 -39.93 -25.23
CA ASP A 600 -31.49 -41.08 -25.62
C ASP A 600 -30.47 -41.45 -24.53
N GLN A 601 -30.82 -42.44 -23.70
CA GLN A 601 -29.97 -42.91 -22.59
C GLN A 601 -28.70 -43.66 -23.04
N ARG A 602 -28.50 -43.89 -24.33
CA ARG A 602 -27.24 -44.45 -24.85
C ARG A 602 -26.10 -43.44 -24.79
N SER A 603 -26.41 -42.14 -24.77
CA SER A 603 -25.45 -41.05 -24.62
C SER A 603 -25.05 -40.87 -23.15
N ASP A 604 -23.75 -40.83 -22.88
CA ASP A 604 -23.22 -40.59 -21.53
C ASP A 604 -23.52 -39.15 -21.09
N LEU A 605 -23.42 -38.19 -22.03
CA LEU A 605 -23.81 -36.81 -21.82
C LEU A 605 -25.29 -36.69 -21.42
N VAL A 606 -26.19 -37.37 -22.13
CA VAL A 606 -27.63 -37.34 -21.84
C VAL A 606 -27.94 -38.00 -20.49
N ARG A 607 -27.25 -39.10 -20.14
CA ARG A 607 -27.43 -39.71 -18.81
C ARG A 607 -27.00 -38.75 -17.69
N ALA A 608 -25.86 -38.08 -17.83
CA ALA A 608 -25.40 -37.08 -16.87
C ALA A 608 -26.40 -35.91 -16.73
N TYR A 609 -26.83 -35.36 -17.87
CA TYR A 609 -27.84 -34.30 -17.94
C TYR A 609 -29.16 -34.67 -17.24
N ARG A 610 -29.68 -35.87 -17.50
CA ARG A 610 -30.93 -36.34 -16.88
C ARG A 610 -30.78 -36.58 -15.39
N ASN A 611 -29.63 -37.07 -14.95
CA ASN A 611 -29.32 -37.20 -13.53
C ASN A 611 -29.31 -35.81 -12.86
N ALA A 612 -28.70 -34.81 -13.50
CA ALA A 612 -28.73 -33.43 -13.02
C ALA A 612 -30.17 -32.91 -12.91
N ILE A 613 -31.00 -33.06 -13.95
CA ILE A 613 -32.44 -32.70 -13.90
C ILE A 613 -33.12 -33.36 -12.69
N SER A 614 -32.98 -34.67 -12.54
CA SER A 614 -33.66 -35.41 -11.46
C SER A 614 -33.29 -34.91 -10.06
N ARG A 615 -32.08 -34.35 -9.91
CA ARG A 615 -31.54 -33.89 -8.64
C ARG A 615 -31.86 -32.42 -8.34
N PHE A 616 -31.82 -31.55 -9.35
CA PHE A 616 -31.90 -30.10 -9.16
C PHE A 616 -33.17 -29.47 -9.73
N GLU A 617 -33.79 -30.09 -10.73
CA GLU A 617 -34.97 -29.56 -11.44
C GLU A 617 -35.99 -30.66 -11.78
N PRO A 618 -36.56 -31.38 -10.79
CA PRO A 618 -37.37 -32.58 -11.03
C PRO A 618 -38.66 -32.33 -11.85
N ALA A 619 -39.09 -31.07 -11.96
CA ALA A 619 -40.23 -30.67 -12.79
C ALA A 619 -39.85 -30.37 -14.25
N ALA A 620 -38.56 -30.18 -14.56
CA ALA A 620 -38.09 -29.88 -15.90
C ALA A 620 -38.19 -31.11 -16.81
N LYS A 621 -38.55 -30.87 -18.07
CA LYS A 621 -38.56 -31.91 -19.10
C LYS A 621 -37.30 -31.81 -19.95
N PRO A 622 -36.67 -32.94 -20.30
CA PRO A 622 -35.53 -32.95 -21.21
C PRO A 622 -35.88 -32.31 -22.55
N ASP A 623 -35.07 -31.33 -22.97
CA ASP A 623 -35.27 -30.55 -24.19
C ASP A 623 -33.93 -30.22 -24.86
N PHE A 624 -33.92 -30.02 -26.18
CA PHE A 624 -32.69 -29.79 -26.94
C PHE A 624 -32.00 -28.49 -26.51
N ALA A 625 -32.76 -27.39 -26.37
CA ALA A 625 -32.20 -26.11 -25.93
C ALA A 625 -31.71 -26.16 -24.49
N HIS A 626 -32.39 -26.94 -23.65
CA HIS A 626 -32.00 -27.11 -22.26
C HIS A 626 -30.73 -27.94 -22.11
N LEU A 627 -30.57 -28.99 -22.91
CA LEU A 627 -29.32 -29.76 -22.98
C LEU A 627 -28.18 -28.91 -23.54
N GLU A 628 -28.45 -28.07 -24.55
CA GLU A 628 -27.45 -27.12 -25.06
C GLU A 628 -26.99 -26.14 -23.97
N GLY A 629 -27.93 -25.53 -23.24
CA GLY A 629 -27.63 -24.69 -22.07
C GLY A 629 -26.74 -25.40 -21.05
N TYR A 630 -27.06 -26.67 -20.76
CA TYR A 630 -26.29 -27.49 -19.84
C TYR A 630 -24.84 -27.73 -20.31
N VAL A 631 -24.62 -27.98 -21.60
CA VAL A 631 -23.28 -28.07 -22.19
C VAL A 631 -22.53 -26.73 -22.12
N ILE A 632 -23.23 -25.61 -22.33
CA ILE A 632 -22.66 -24.26 -22.20
C ILE A 632 -22.18 -24.02 -20.76
N GLY A 633 -23.01 -24.29 -19.77
CA GLY A 633 -22.67 -24.14 -18.35
C GLY A 633 -21.52 -25.06 -17.94
N MET A 634 -21.54 -26.33 -18.34
CA MET A 634 -20.42 -27.26 -18.10
C MET A 634 -19.11 -26.76 -18.71
N THR A 635 -19.17 -26.16 -19.91
CA THR A 635 -17.98 -25.59 -20.58
C THR A 635 -17.43 -24.44 -19.75
N ALA A 636 -18.30 -23.49 -19.37
CA ALA A 636 -17.92 -22.36 -18.52
C ALA A 636 -17.28 -22.83 -17.20
N CYS A 637 -17.86 -23.83 -16.54
CA CYS A 637 -17.31 -24.38 -15.29
C CYS A 637 -15.94 -25.04 -15.47
N LYS A 638 -15.75 -25.86 -16.51
CA LYS A 638 -14.47 -26.53 -16.78
C LYS A 638 -13.37 -25.53 -17.11
N VAL A 639 -13.68 -24.51 -17.92
CA VAL A 639 -12.71 -23.46 -18.27
C VAL A 639 -12.39 -22.58 -17.07
N LEU A 640 -13.38 -22.21 -16.25
CA LEU A 640 -13.16 -21.46 -15.02
C LEU A 640 -12.29 -22.24 -14.02
N THR A 641 -12.49 -23.56 -13.93
CA THR A 641 -11.64 -24.43 -13.12
C THR A 641 -10.19 -24.40 -13.60
N ALA A 642 -9.96 -24.45 -14.92
CA ALA A 642 -8.63 -24.38 -15.52
C ALA A 642 -7.96 -23.00 -15.38
N ALA A 643 -8.74 -21.92 -15.24
CA ALA A 643 -8.24 -20.56 -15.01
C ALA A 643 -7.60 -20.36 -13.62
N GLY A 644 -7.87 -21.26 -12.67
CA GLY A 644 -7.28 -21.27 -11.33
C GLY A 644 -8.07 -20.46 -10.29
N ALA A 645 -7.50 -20.35 -9.08
CA ALA A 645 -8.19 -19.81 -7.91
C ALA A 645 -8.41 -18.29 -7.92
N ASN A 646 -7.74 -17.54 -8.80
CA ASN A 646 -7.91 -16.10 -8.95
C ASN A 646 -8.14 -15.77 -10.43
N PRO A 647 -9.32 -16.14 -10.98
CA PRO A 647 -9.57 -16.07 -12.40
C PRO A 647 -9.65 -14.61 -12.87
N THR A 648 -8.97 -14.32 -13.97
CA THR A 648 -9.18 -13.13 -14.82
C THR A 648 -9.72 -13.56 -16.18
N ARG A 649 -10.37 -12.67 -16.91
CA ARG A 649 -10.80 -12.93 -18.30
C ARG A 649 -9.62 -13.42 -19.16
N GLU A 650 -8.44 -12.86 -18.94
CA GLU A 650 -7.20 -13.27 -19.61
C GLU A 650 -6.82 -14.71 -19.26
N THR A 651 -6.71 -15.06 -17.98
CA THR A 651 -6.37 -16.44 -17.57
C THR A 651 -7.40 -17.46 -18.05
N PHE A 652 -8.69 -17.07 -18.07
CA PHE A 652 -9.78 -17.89 -18.57
C PHE A 652 -9.63 -18.16 -20.06
N LEU A 653 -9.45 -17.14 -20.89
CA LEU A 653 -9.24 -17.30 -22.33
C LEU A 653 -7.93 -18.02 -22.65
N ALA A 654 -6.86 -17.71 -21.92
CA ALA A 654 -5.55 -18.35 -22.07
C ALA A 654 -5.61 -19.85 -21.76
N SER A 655 -6.44 -20.28 -20.80
CA SER A 655 -6.61 -21.71 -20.47
C SER A 655 -7.17 -22.55 -21.62
N VAL A 656 -7.76 -21.91 -22.64
CA VAL A 656 -8.39 -22.55 -23.79
C VAL A 656 -7.64 -22.30 -25.10
N PHE A 657 -7.14 -21.08 -25.31
CA PHE A 657 -6.58 -20.65 -26.61
C PHE A 657 -5.06 -20.64 -26.69
N SER A 658 -4.33 -20.67 -25.56
CA SER A 658 -2.85 -20.61 -25.58
C SER A 658 -2.19 -21.89 -26.12
N ARG A 659 -2.89 -23.03 -26.00
CA ARG A 659 -2.42 -24.36 -26.40
C ARG A 659 -3.59 -25.23 -26.84
N PRO A 660 -3.34 -26.32 -27.59
CA PRO A 660 -4.37 -27.31 -27.86
C PRO A 660 -5.02 -27.80 -26.56
N THR A 661 -6.32 -27.60 -26.45
CA THR A 661 -7.11 -27.85 -25.25
C THR A 661 -8.29 -28.73 -25.59
N ARG A 662 -8.50 -29.80 -24.82
CA ARG A 662 -9.61 -30.74 -25.00
C ARG A 662 -10.49 -30.74 -23.75
N LEU A 663 -11.79 -30.51 -23.93
CA LEU A 663 -12.80 -30.59 -22.88
C LEU A 663 -13.79 -31.73 -23.22
N SER A 664 -13.88 -32.73 -22.34
CA SER A 664 -14.77 -33.88 -22.54
C SER A 664 -16.01 -33.82 -21.63
N MET A 665 -17.16 -34.19 -22.19
CA MET A 665 -18.47 -34.25 -21.54
C MET A 665 -19.20 -35.51 -22.03
N GLY A 666 -18.86 -36.67 -21.45
CA GLY A 666 -19.25 -37.96 -22.02
C GLY A 666 -18.60 -38.18 -23.38
N GLU A 667 -19.41 -38.49 -24.39
CA GLU A 667 -18.97 -38.67 -25.77
C GLU A 667 -18.72 -37.35 -26.53
N LEU A 668 -19.26 -36.23 -26.04
CA LEU A 668 -19.01 -34.92 -26.64
C LEU A 668 -17.62 -34.43 -26.24
N THR A 669 -16.79 -34.16 -27.25
CA THR A 669 -15.45 -33.60 -27.06
C THR A 669 -15.37 -32.24 -27.75
N LEU A 670 -15.03 -31.20 -26.98
CA LEU A 670 -14.72 -29.87 -27.48
C LEU A 670 -13.20 -29.71 -27.57
N GLU A 671 -12.72 -29.22 -28.71
CA GLU A 671 -11.31 -28.99 -28.97
C GLU A 671 -11.07 -27.54 -29.37
N TYR A 672 -10.19 -26.88 -28.62
CA TYR A 672 -9.80 -25.50 -28.83
C TYR A 672 -8.28 -25.38 -28.97
N GLY A 673 -7.81 -24.22 -29.40
CA GLY A 673 -6.39 -23.90 -29.44
C GLY A 673 -6.11 -22.61 -30.20
N PRO A 674 -4.84 -22.31 -30.49
CA PRO A 674 -4.47 -21.12 -31.25
C PRO A 674 -5.21 -21.07 -32.59
N GLY A 675 -6.03 -20.02 -32.81
CA GLY A 675 -6.82 -19.85 -34.03
C GLY A 675 -8.04 -20.78 -34.16
N ARG A 676 -8.32 -21.64 -33.18
CA ARG A 676 -9.47 -22.56 -33.19
C ARG A 676 -10.45 -22.23 -32.07
N ASN A 677 -11.52 -21.54 -32.45
CA ASN A 677 -12.56 -21.09 -31.53
C ASN A 677 -13.92 -21.82 -31.71
N ALA A 678 -13.95 -22.81 -32.60
CA ALA A 678 -15.04 -23.78 -32.75
C ALA A 678 -14.68 -25.10 -32.07
N GLY A 679 -15.41 -25.44 -31.00
CA GLY A 679 -15.13 -26.59 -30.15
C GLY A 679 -15.44 -27.93 -30.84
N THR A 680 -16.52 -28.02 -31.62
CA THR A 680 -16.89 -29.24 -32.34
C THR A 680 -17.60 -28.93 -33.65
N SER A 681 -17.52 -29.86 -34.61
CA SER A 681 -18.30 -29.92 -35.85
C SER A 681 -19.30 -31.08 -35.82
N THR A 682 -19.58 -31.63 -34.64
CA THR A 682 -20.45 -32.80 -34.48
C THR A 682 -21.91 -32.42 -34.67
N VAL A 683 -22.57 -33.08 -35.62
CA VAL A 683 -24.00 -32.92 -35.92
C VAL A 683 -24.72 -34.23 -35.64
N TYR A 684 -25.87 -34.15 -34.98
CA TYR A 684 -26.73 -35.27 -34.67
C TYR A 684 -27.96 -35.23 -35.58
N MET A 685 -28.09 -36.21 -36.47
CA MET A 685 -29.20 -36.26 -37.42
C MET A 685 -30.39 -36.97 -36.81
N SER A 686 -31.56 -36.31 -36.81
CA SER A 686 -32.79 -36.86 -36.26
C SER A 686 -33.96 -36.72 -37.25
N GLN A 687 -34.96 -37.57 -37.10
CA GLN A 687 -36.23 -37.48 -37.83
C GLN A 687 -37.38 -37.40 -36.85
N LEU A 688 -38.35 -36.53 -37.14
CA LEU A 688 -39.56 -36.36 -36.35
C LEU A 688 -40.61 -37.43 -36.74
N GLY A 689 -41.11 -38.17 -35.76
CA GLY A 689 -42.22 -39.11 -35.89
C GLY A 689 -43.58 -38.41 -35.84
N ALA A 690 -44.63 -39.12 -36.26
CA ALA A 690 -46.01 -38.62 -36.20
C ALA A 690 -46.53 -38.45 -34.77
N ASP A 691 -45.90 -39.10 -33.80
CA ASP A 691 -46.16 -39.00 -32.36
C ASP A 691 -45.43 -37.82 -31.69
N GLY A 692 -44.67 -37.04 -32.46
CA GLY A 692 -43.89 -35.91 -31.96
C GLY A 692 -42.53 -36.30 -31.36
N THR A 693 -42.13 -37.57 -31.44
CA THR A 693 -40.83 -38.04 -30.92
C THR A 693 -39.74 -37.98 -31.99
N PHE A 694 -38.49 -37.77 -31.56
CA PHE A 694 -37.33 -37.79 -32.44
C PHE A 694 -36.65 -39.16 -32.42
N SER A 695 -36.36 -39.69 -33.61
CA SER A 695 -35.54 -40.89 -33.80
C SER A 695 -34.23 -40.53 -34.50
N PRO A 696 -33.10 -41.16 -34.14
CA PRO A 696 -31.82 -40.91 -34.80
C PRO A 696 -31.80 -41.53 -36.21
N LEU A 697 -31.32 -40.78 -37.22
CA LEU A 697 -31.18 -41.26 -38.61
C LEU A 697 -29.81 -41.88 -38.91
N SER A 698 -28.80 -41.50 -38.14
CA SER A 698 -27.43 -42.06 -38.17
C SER A 698 -26.74 -41.65 -36.86
N GLY A 699 -25.63 -42.32 -36.49
CA GLY A 699 -24.81 -41.88 -35.35
C GLY A 699 -24.29 -40.45 -35.53
N ALA A 700 -23.69 -39.87 -34.49
CA ALA A 700 -23.13 -38.52 -34.56
C ALA A 700 -22.15 -38.40 -35.74
N VAL A 701 -22.39 -37.43 -36.64
CA VAL A 701 -21.57 -37.23 -37.84
C VAL A 701 -20.66 -36.04 -37.60
N ARG A 702 -19.35 -36.21 -37.78
CA ARG A 702 -18.42 -35.08 -37.86
C ARG A 702 -18.36 -34.63 -39.31
N ALA A 703 -18.58 -33.34 -39.56
CA ALA A 703 -18.31 -32.77 -40.88
C ALA A 703 -16.84 -33.03 -41.25
N VAL A 704 -16.61 -33.44 -42.50
CA VAL A 704 -15.25 -33.67 -43.03
C VAL A 704 -14.67 -32.27 -43.28
N ALA A 705 -13.53 -31.99 -42.63
CA ALA A 705 -12.87 -30.68 -42.68
C ALA A 705 -12.38 -30.32 -44.09
#